data_AF-A0AAC8XMK6-F1
#
_entry.id   AF-A0AAC8XMK6-F1
#
_cell.length_a   1.000
_cell.length_b   1.000
_cell.length_c   1.000
_cell.angle_alpha   90.00
_cell.angle_beta   90.00
_cell.angle_gamma   90.00
#
_symmetry.space_group_name_H-M   'P 1'
#
loop_
_entity.id
_entity.type
_entity.pdbx_description
1 polymer ?
#
loop_
_entity_poly.entity_id
_entity_poly.type
_entity_poly.pdbx_seq_one_letter_code
_entity_poly.pdbx_strand_id
1 'polypeptide(L)'
;MKSNVKKIVRRAQQSLELTSKPKIAKAFKLAKSEGLFDYNWYQEHYGQFPHELAAFTDYLDKSKSSNVNPSARFDTEFYQRCNVDIYLNGISPLLHYMYHGRYEGRASAGVFDRWLPSDELLAKDSSTWKSQKIAIVLHIYYPDFVDKFVDTVRCFPTSVDIFVTAGTSDIEQASKNKFSKLDNVKSVKTAICENRGRNFGPFLVNFSKELLEYDLMCHLHSKKSLYSGREQTQWFDYLNNFLLKDKHVVKSVLRLFDGNDELGIYYPTSFWMMPAWVNHWTCNKAFAKGFEDDWGIDISDNFVNYPVGGMFWARPKALKPLLDRKFTYDNFPSEPLPNDGSWLHALERVLGLLVEKQGYKQFFYYPPQGKFTTDKSSISAAYFKSPESLLGDIQNFDIISFDIFDTVLRRDYTAPDYAKFKLGKDLVNEGFFQSPEAFVDHRNAAELACRKKQNFEGDVDIFETYHALAIEKKIDPLIAQNWAEREFGYDLEMAQPKDEIVKIVHELNARGRDIWFITDIYYTKEQISKMLRKIGISVPYTLLVSSDIKKRKDTGTMWKYVKSRVDKLEKSFIHVGDNVRSDAQICGDFGLQNVHILNPLDKWRIANLADYKLDNEENIFKWGKLISNFGRYPFFGE
;
A
#
# COMPACT_ATOMS: atom_id res chain seq x y z
N MET A 1 -39.87 11.84 -31.28
CA MET A 1 -40.60 12.55 -30.20
C MET A 1 -40.08 12.27 -28.79
N LYS A 2 -39.95 11.02 -28.33
CA LYS A 2 -39.47 10.70 -26.96
C LYS A 2 -38.08 11.26 -26.59
N SER A 3 -37.13 11.33 -27.54
CA SER A 3 -35.80 11.93 -27.27
C SER A 3 -35.84 13.46 -27.12
N ASN A 4 -36.64 14.15 -27.92
CA ASN A 4 -36.83 15.61 -27.83
C ASN A 4 -37.51 16.02 -26.53
N VAL A 5 -38.53 15.28 -26.09
CA VAL A 5 -39.18 15.52 -24.78
C VAL A 5 -38.21 15.30 -23.63
N LYS A 6 -37.43 14.20 -23.63
CA LYS A 6 -36.38 13.97 -22.62
C LYS A 6 -35.33 15.09 -22.60
N LYS A 7 -34.93 15.61 -23.77
CA LYS A 7 -33.96 16.71 -23.88
C LYS A 7 -34.51 18.02 -23.32
N ILE A 8 -35.80 18.32 -23.55
CA ILE A 8 -36.49 19.49 -22.99
C ILE A 8 -36.58 19.38 -21.45
N VAL A 9 -36.99 18.22 -20.94
CA VAL A 9 -37.09 17.97 -19.48
C VAL A 9 -35.72 18.12 -18.81
N ARG A 10 -34.66 17.54 -19.37
CA ARG A 10 -33.29 17.66 -18.86
C ARG A 10 -32.80 19.12 -18.84
N ARG A 11 -33.12 19.89 -19.87
CA ARG A 11 -32.80 21.33 -19.94
C ARG A 11 -33.56 22.13 -18.88
N ALA A 12 -34.85 21.85 -18.70
CA ALA A 12 -35.67 22.50 -17.68
C ALA A 12 -35.16 22.19 -16.26
N GLN A 13 -34.80 20.93 -15.99
CA GLN A 13 -34.18 20.52 -14.72
C GLN A 13 -32.85 21.25 -14.46
N GLN A 14 -31.97 21.27 -15.46
CA GLN A 14 -30.71 22.01 -15.36
C GLN A 14 -30.94 23.49 -15.07
N SER A 15 -31.88 24.13 -15.76
CA SER A 15 -32.21 25.55 -15.54
C SER A 15 -32.73 25.81 -14.12
N LEU A 16 -33.58 24.92 -13.61
CA LEU A 16 -34.11 25.02 -12.24
C LEU A 16 -32.99 24.90 -11.21
N GLU A 17 -32.09 23.91 -11.36
CA GLU A 17 -30.97 23.68 -10.45
C GLU A 17 -29.91 24.80 -10.48
N LEU A 18 -29.64 25.37 -11.66
CA LEU A 18 -28.76 26.53 -11.79
C LEU A 18 -29.28 27.72 -10.96
N THR A 19 -30.60 27.83 -10.83
CA THR A 19 -31.25 28.91 -10.07
C THR A 19 -31.23 28.62 -8.56
N SER A 20 -31.39 27.36 -8.15
CA SER A 20 -31.43 26.97 -6.74
C SER A 20 -30.06 26.85 -6.07
N LYS A 21 -28.97 26.65 -6.84
CA LYS A 21 -27.59 26.54 -6.34
C LYS A 21 -26.64 27.54 -7.02
N PRO A 22 -26.75 28.85 -6.74
CA PRO A 22 -26.05 29.89 -7.48
C PRO A 22 -24.52 29.80 -7.41
N LYS A 23 -23.97 29.35 -6.26
CA LYS A 23 -22.51 29.15 -6.11
C LYS A 23 -21.98 28.04 -7.03
N ILE A 24 -22.68 26.90 -7.09
CA ILE A 24 -22.31 25.77 -7.95
C ILE A 24 -22.52 26.16 -9.42
N ALA A 25 -23.60 26.85 -9.75
CA ALA A 25 -23.86 27.35 -11.09
C ALA A 25 -22.75 28.28 -11.60
N LYS A 26 -22.25 29.20 -10.75
CA LYS A 26 -21.14 30.09 -11.07
C LYS A 26 -19.85 29.29 -11.31
N ALA A 27 -19.52 28.36 -10.43
CA ALA A 27 -18.35 27.50 -10.58
C ALA A 27 -18.41 26.63 -11.85
N PHE A 28 -19.57 26.05 -12.14
CA PHE A 28 -19.80 25.25 -13.34
C PHE A 28 -19.57 26.04 -14.62
N LYS A 29 -20.15 27.26 -14.71
CA LYS A 29 -19.95 28.14 -15.87
C LYS A 29 -18.49 28.50 -16.07
N LEU A 30 -17.78 28.82 -14.98
CA LEU A 30 -16.36 29.14 -15.02
C LEU A 30 -15.52 27.95 -15.48
N ALA A 31 -15.69 26.78 -14.83
CA ALA A 31 -14.98 25.55 -15.17
C ALA A 31 -15.17 25.14 -16.63
N LYS A 32 -16.39 25.28 -17.15
CA LYS A 32 -16.69 25.00 -18.57
C LYS A 32 -16.05 26.01 -19.51
N SER A 33 -16.13 27.31 -19.20
CA SER A 33 -15.53 28.36 -20.04
C SER A 33 -14.02 28.25 -20.15
N GLU A 34 -13.36 27.72 -19.12
CA GLU A 34 -11.92 27.53 -19.07
C GLU A 34 -11.48 26.14 -19.54
N GLY A 35 -12.42 25.27 -19.95
CA GLY A 35 -12.14 23.90 -20.39
C GLY A 35 -11.65 22.98 -19.28
N LEU A 36 -11.82 23.35 -18.01
CA LEU A 36 -11.42 22.54 -16.85
C LEU A 36 -12.45 21.48 -16.48
N PHE A 37 -13.70 21.64 -16.93
CA PHE A 37 -14.72 20.60 -16.88
C PHE A 37 -15.25 20.30 -18.29
N ASP A 38 -15.19 19.04 -18.68
CA ASP A 38 -15.69 18.55 -19.96
C ASP A 38 -16.76 17.48 -19.69
N TYR A 39 -18.00 17.79 -20.07
CA TYR A 39 -19.12 16.89 -19.84
C TYR A 39 -18.96 15.57 -20.59
N ASN A 40 -18.59 15.59 -21.88
CA ASN A 40 -18.52 14.37 -22.68
C ASN A 40 -17.41 13.47 -22.15
N TRP A 41 -16.23 14.04 -21.90
CA TRP A 41 -15.12 13.33 -21.28
C TRP A 41 -15.53 12.72 -19.94
N TYR A 42 -16.18 13.51 -19.07
CA TYR A 42 -16.61 13.01 -17.75
C TYR A 42 -17.64 11.87 -17.86
N GLN A 43 -18.55 11.93 -18.84
CA GLN A 43 -19.53 10.88 -19.06
C GLN A 43 -18.91 9.57 -19.55
N GLU A 44 -17.91 9.67 -20.43
CA GLU A 44 -17.18 8.51 -20.97
C GLU A 44 -16.47 7.72 -19.86
N HIS A 45 -16.02 8.39 -18.80
CA HIS A 45 -15.28 7.77 -17.70
C HIS A 45 -16.20 7.36 -16.54
N TYR A 46 -17.16 8.22 -16.14
CA TYR A 46 -17.90 8.06 -14.89
C TYR A 46 -19.38 7.72 -15.05
N GLY A 47 -19.82 7.52 -16.30
CA GLY A 47 -21.15 7.04 -16.63
C GLY A 47 -22.13 8.13 -17.06
N GLN A 48 -23.40 7.74 -17.13
CA GLN A 48 -24.44 8.61 -17.69
C GLN A 48 -25.07 9.53 -16.63
N PHE A 49 -25.19 10.82 -16.97
CA PHE A 49 -25.80 11.84 -16.12
C PHE A 49 -27.01 12.48 -16.81
N PRO A 50 -28.02 12.94 -16.05
CA PRO A 50 -29.21 13.56 -16.64
C PRO A 50 -28.89 14.86 -17.40
N HIS A 51 -27.93 15.64 -16.91
CA HIS A 51 -27.46 16.89 -17.55
C HIS A 51 -26.07 17.26 -17.03
N GLU A 52 -25.43 18.24 -17.66
CA GLU A 52 -24.04 18.65 -17.38
C GLU A 52 -23.82 19.10 -15.93
N LEU A 53 -24.76 19.85 -15.35
CA LEU A 53 -24.64 20.30 -13.96
C LEU A 53 -24.64 19.14 -12.94
N ALA A 54 -25.33 18.04 -13.25
CA ALA A 54 -25.35 16.86 -12.38
C ALA A 54 -24.01 16.14 -12.42
N ALA A 55 -23.39 16.02 -13.61
CA ALA A 55 -22.04 15.49 -13.77
C ALA A 55 -21.01 16.36 -13.03
N PHE A 56 -21.13 17.69 -13.12
CA PHE A 56 -20.24 18.59 -12.39
C PHE A 56 -20.42 18.48 -10.87
N THR A 57 -21.66 18.36 -10.39
CA THR A 57 -21.94 18.18 -8.96
C THR A 57 -21.38 16.84 -8.46
N ASP A 58 -21.55 15.77 -9.24
CA ASP A 58 -20.97 14.46 -8.97
C ASP A 58 -19.44 14.53 -8.83
N TYR A 59 -18.76 15.23 -9.75
CA TYR A 59 -17.33 15.50 -9.64
C TYR A 59 -16.97 16.25 -8.36
N LEU A 60 -17.67 17.34 -8.04
CA LEU A 60 -17.39 18.15 -6.84
C LEU A 60 -17.54 17.35 -5.54
N ASP A 61 -18.47 16.40 -5.51
CA ASP A 61 -18.69 15.56 -4.34
C ASP A 61 -17.65 14.44 -4.22
N LYS A 62 -17.29 13.78 -5.33
CA LYS A 62 -16.29 12.70 -5.34
C LYS A 62 -14.85 13.20 -5.18
N SER A 63 -14.50 14.32 -5.82
CA SER A 63 -13.12 14.84 -5.86
C SER A 63 -12.55 15.23 -4.49
N LYS A 64 -13.38 15.32 -3.44
CA LYS A 64 -12.94 15.57 -2.06
C LYS A 64 -12.22 14.38 -1.44
N SER A 65 -12.53 13.16 -1.88
CA SER A 65 -11.98 11.91 -1.34
C SER A 65 -11.43 10.95 -2.41
N SER A 66 -11.72 11.18 -3.69
CA SER A 66 -11.31 10.30 -4.80
C SER A 66 -10.54 11.05 -5.87
N ASN A 67 -9.63 10.35 -6.54
CA ASN A 67 -8.83 10.82 -7.67
C ASN A 67 -9.58 10.79 -9.01
N VAL A 68 -10.87 11.16 -9.00
CA VAL A 68 -11.64 11.33 -10.25
C VAL A 68 -11.27 12.64 -10.92
N ASN A 69 -11.24 12.70 -12.25
CA ASN A 69 -10.84 13.89 -13.00
C ASN A 69 -12.07 14.58 -13.62
N PRO A 70 -12.11 15.92 -13.73
CA PRO A 70 -13.23 16.65 -14.33
C PRO A 70 -13.10 16.79 -15.86
N SER A 71 -11.90 16.61 -16.39
CA SER A 71 -11.54 16.68 -17.81
C SER A 71 -10.11 16.17 -18.00
N ALA A 72 -9.67 15.97 -19.25
CA ALA A 72 -8.26 15.72 -19.57
C ALA A 72 -7.30 16.86 -19.17
N ARG A 73 -7.81 18.07 -18.85
CA ARG A 73 -6.98 19.25 -18.56
C ARG A 73 -6.70 19.47 -17.08
N PHE A 74 -7.23 18.63 -16.19
CA PHE A 74 -7.04 18.79 -14.75
C PHE A 74 -6.89 17.42 -14.07
N ASP A 75 -5.70 17.14 -13.58
CA ASP A 75 -5.39 15.96 -12.79
C ASP A 75 -5.63 16.23 -11.30
N THR A 76 -6.73 15.67 -10.79
CA THR A 76 -7.15 15.83 -9.39
C THR A 76 -6.11 15.29 -8.42
N GLU A 77 -5.52 14.13 -8.70
CA GLU A 77 -4.53 13.50 -7.82
C GLU A 77 -3.24 14.31 -7.77
N PHE A 78 -2.74 14.77 -8.92
CA PHE A 78 -1.55 15.62 -9.00
C PHE A 78 -1.74 16.88 -8.15
N TYR A 79 -2.88 17.55 -8.33
CA TYR A 79 -3.17 18.77 -7.60
C TYR A 79 -3.25 18.52 -6.09
N GLN A 80 -3.90 17.45 -5.64
CA GLN A 80 -4.01 17.14 -4.22
C GLN A 80 -2.67 16.70 -3.60
N ARG A 81 -1.83 15.95 -4.32
CA ARG A 81 -0.49 15.58 -3.85
C ARG A 81 0.43 16.78 -3.68
N CYS A 82 0.36 17.75 -4.60
CA CYS A 82 1.12 19.00 -4.48
C CYS A 82 0.56 19.92 -3.38
N ASN A 83 -0.69 19.72 -2.96
CA ASN A 83 -1.44 20.61 -2.10
C ASN A 83 -2.19 19.83 -1.01
N VAL A 84 -1.43 19.14 -0.15
CA VAL A 84 -1.96 18.23 0.88
C VAL A 84 -2.89 18.97 1.86
N ASP A 85 -2.67 20.27 2.08
CA ASP A 85 -3.55 21.14 2.86
C ASP A 85 -5.00 21.15 2.33
N ILE A 86 -5.18 21.13 1.02
CA ILE A 86 -6.50 21.13 0.37
C ILE A 86 -7.22 19.80 0.60
N TYR A 87 -6.50 18.70 0.47
CA TYR A 87 -7.01 17.37 0.77
C TYR A 87 -7.42 17.23 2.24
N LEU A 88 -6.55 17.64 3.18
CA LEU A 88 -6.79 17.50 4.61
C LEU A 88 -8.03 18.28 5.08
N ASN A 89 -8.36 19.39 4.39
CA ASN A 89 -9.55 20.20 4.66
C ASN A 89 -10.80 19.77 3.86
N GLY A 90 -10.72 18.70 3.06
CA GLY A 90 -11.86 18.20 2.26
C GLY A 90 -12.37 19.20 1.22
N ILE A 91 -11.50 20.10 0.75
CA ILE A 91 -11.83 21.14 -0.23
C ILE A 91 -11.79 20.52 -1.63
N SER A 92 -12.76 20.88 -2.48
CA SER A 92 -12.75 20.43 -3.87
C SER A 92 -11.53 21.02 -4.61
N PRO A 93 -10.67 20.16 -5.21
CA PRO A 93 -9.40 20.59 -5.79
C PRO A 93 -9.59 21.55 -6.97
N LEU A 94 -10.55 21.28 -7.86
CA LEU A 94 -10.87 22.17 -8.98
C LEU A 94 -11.37 23.55 -8.52
N LEU A 95 -12.26 23.58 -7.51
CA LEU A 95 -12.74 24.86 -6.97
C LEU A 95 -11.60 25.65 -6.34
N HIS A 96 -10.74 24.97 -5.58
CA HIS A 96 -9.58 25.62 -4.97
C HIS A 96 -8.67 26.21 -6.06
N TYR A 97 -8.34 25.43 -7.09
CA TYR A 97 -7.50 25.89 -8.19
C TYR A 97 -8.08 27.11 -8.91
N MET A 98 -9.36 27.05 -9.29
CA MET A 98 -10.03 28.12 -10.05
C MET A 98 -10.11 29.45 -9.29
N TYR A 99 -10.37 29.39 -7.98
CA TYR A 99 -10.61 30.60 -7.18
C TYR A 99 -9.38 31.11 -6.42
N HIS A 100 -8.42 30.24 -6.13
CA HIS A 100 -7.28 30.55 -5.26
C HIS A 100 -5.97 30.06 -5.87
N GLY A 101 -5.81 28.74 -6.03
CA GLY A 101 -4.52 28.11 -6.26
C GLY A 101 -3.76 28.62 -7.48
N ARG A 102 -4.43 28.92 -8.59
CA ARG A 102 -3.76 29.48 -9.78
C ARG A 102 -3.19 30.89 -9.55
N TYR A 103 -3.83 31.68 -8.69
CA TYR A 103 -3.37 33.02 -8.32
C TYR A 103 -2.29 32.97 -7.22
N GLU A 104 -2.25 31.88 -6.46
CA GLU A 104 -1.19 31.55 -5.51
C GLU A 104 0.05 30.93 -6.19
N GLY A 105 0.00 30.63 -7.49
CA GLY A 105 1.09 29.96 -8.22
C GLY A 105 1.18 28.45 -7.99
N ARG A 106 0.14 27.82 -7.40
CA ARG A 106 0.09 26.36 -7.21
C ARG A 106 0.01 25.66 -8.58
N ALA A 107 0.89 24.67 -8.78
CA ALA A 107 0.96 23.92 -10.03
C ALA A 107 -0.31 23.08 -10.27
N SER A 108 -0.70 22.95 -11.54
CA SER A 108 -1.73 22.03 -12.03
C SER A 108 -1.25 21.34 -13.29
N ALA A 109 -1.71 20.12 -13.54
CA ALA A 109 -1.35 19.35 -14.73
C ALA A 109 -2.61 18.84 -15.44
N GLY A 110 -2.48 18.54 -16.74
CA GLY A 110 -3.42 17.67 -17.43
C GLY A 110 -3.30 16.23 -16.93
N VAL A 111 -4.32 15.42 -17.21
CA VAL A 111 -4.35 14.02 -16.78
C VAL A 111 -3.16 13.27 -17.39
N PHE A 112 -2.42 12.57 -16.53
CA PHE A 112 -1.40 11.59 -16.91
C PHE A 112 -1.83 10.21 -16.43
N ASP A 113 -1.84 9.24 -17.34
CA ASP A 113 -2.18 7.86 -17.04
C ASP A 113 -1.07 7.20 -16.24
N ARG A 114 -1.21 7.22 -14.90
CA ARG A 114 -0.29 6.57 -13.95
C ARG A 114 -0.28 5.05 -14.12
N TRP A 115 -1.35 4.49 -14.66
CA TRP A 115 -1.50 3.06 -14.93
C TRP A 115 -2.48 2.87 -16.07
N LEU A 116 -2.14 1.97 -17.00
CA LEU A 116 -3.01 1.51 -18.06
C LEU A 116 -3.27 0.02 -17.84
N PRO A 117 -4.49 -0.38 -17.43
CA PRO A 117 -4.79 -1.79 -17.25
C PRO A 117 -4.67 -2.54 -18.59
N SER A 118 -4.12 -3.75 -18.54
CA SER A 118 -3.96 -4.64 -19.70
C SER A 118 -5.28 -5.23 -20.20
N ASP A 119 -6.33 -5.21 -19.37
CA ASP A 119 -7.68 -5.63 -19.73
C ASP A 119 -8.75 -4.63 -19.26
N GLU A 120 -9.96 -4.76 -19.82
CA GLU A 120 -11.13 -3.97 -19.40
C GLU A 120 -12.36 -4.87 -19.30
N LEU A 121 -13.02 -4.81 -18.15
CA LEU A 121 -14.29 -5.48 -17.91
C LEU A 121 -15.46 -4.54 -18.23
N LEU A 122 -16.18 -4.85 -19.30
CA LEU A 122 -17.36 -4.07 -19.68
C LEU A 122 -18.64 -4.66 -19.09
N ALA A 123 -19.27 -3.88 -18.19
CA ALA A 123 -20.59 -4.21 -17.68
C ALA A 123 -21.64 -3.97 -18.77
N LYS A 124 -22.08 -5.04 -19.46
CA LYS A 124 -23.09 -4.94 -20.54
C LYS A 124 -24.34 -4.20 -20.05
N ASP A 125 -24.75 -3.18 -20.81
CA ASP A 125 -26.03 -2.51 -20.56
C ASP A 125 -27.18 -3.46 -20.87
N SER A 126 -27.94 -3.79 -19.83
CA SER A 126 -29.18 -4.55 -19.93
C SER A 126 -30.25 -3.87 -19.10
N SER A 127 -31.48 -3.79 -19.62
CA SER A 127 -32.65 -3.34 -18.86
C SER A 127 -33.01 -4.29 -17.72
N THR A 128 -32.48 -5.51 -17.74
CA THR A 128 -32.75 -6.58 -16.78
C THR A 128 -31.47 -7.39 -16.54
N TRP A 129 -30.94 -7.39 -15.32
CA TRP A 129 -29.95 -8.37 -14.86
C TRP A 129 -30.62 -9.33 -13.87
N LYS A 130 -30.07 -10.53 -13.69
CA LYS A 130 -30.65 -11.55 -12.80
C LYS A 130 -30.84 -10.97 -11.41
N SER A 131 -31.98 -11.26 -10.79
CA SER A 131 -32.16 -10.92 -9.38
C SER A 131 -31.14 -11.67 -8.53
N GLN A 132 -30.25 -10.94 -7.87
CA GLN A 132 -29.27 -11.46 -6.92
C GLN A 132 -29.78 -11.22 -5.50
N LYS A 133 -29.69 -12.22 -4.64
CA LYS A 133 -29.94 -12.08 -3.20
C LYS A 133 -28.70 -11.47 -2.55
N ILE A 134 -28.82 -10.23 -2.07
CA ILE A 134 -27.70 -9.39 -1.63
C ILE A 134 -27.77 -9.14 -0.13
N ALA A 135 -26.66 -9.41 0.56
CA ALA A 135 -26.43 -9.00 1.94
C ALA A 135 -25.50 -7.77 2.00
N ILE A 136 -25.91 -6.69 2.65
CA ILE A 136 -25.00 -5.61 3.05
C ILE A 136 -24.62 -5.83 4.52
N VAL A 137 -23.35 -6.06 4.78
CA VAL A 137 -22.78 -6.44 6.07
C VAL A 137 -21.98 -5.28 6.65
N LEU A 138 -22.58 -4.59 7.62
CA LEU A 138 -22.05 -3.37 8.21
C LEU A 138 -21.54 -3.63 9.63
N HIS A 139 -20.28 -3.32 9.88
CA HIS A 139 -19.78 -3.19 11.25
C HIS A 139 -19.76 -1.72 11.67
N ILE A 140 -20.61 -1.34 12.62
CA ILE A 140 -20.79 0.06 13.06
C ILE A 140 -20.33 0.21 14.50
N TYR A 141 -19.17 0.84 14.66
CA TYR A 141 -18.57 1.26 15.92
C TYR A 141 -18.86 2.74 16.24
N TYR A 142 -18.88 3.61 15.22
CA TYR A 142 -19.16 5.04 15.39
C TYR A 142 -20.65 5.35 15.10
N PRO A 143 -21.40 5.96 16.05
CA PRO A 143 -22.84 6.21 15.87
C PRO A 143 -23.21 7.07 14.66
N ASP A 144 -22.39 8.04 14.27
CA ASP A 144 -22.65 8.92 13.12
C ASP A 144 -22.70 8.16 11.78
N PHE A 145 -22.14 6.95 11.73
CA PHE A 145 -22.14 6.13 10.52
C PHE A 145 -23.47 5.43 10.26
N VAL A 146 -24.36 5.32 11.25
CA VAL A 146 -25.71 4.77 11.02
C VAL A 146 -26.42 5.61 9.95
N ASP A 147 -26.43 6.94 10.11
CA ASP A 147 -27.07 7.84 9.14
C ASP A 147 -26.36 7.82 7.78
N LYS A 148 -25.01 7.81 7.77
CA LYS A 148 -24.24 7.72 6.52
C LYS A 148 -24.59 6.47 5.70
N PHE A 149 -24.69 5.31 6.36
CA PHE A 149 -25.06 4.08 5.68
C PHE A 149 -26.54 4.07 5.30
N VAL A 150 -27.45 4.56 6.14
CA VAL A 150 -28.88 4.69 5.82
C VAL A 150 -29.10 5.53 4.56
N ASP A 151 -28.44 6.68 4.46
CA ASP A 151 -28.55 7.58 3.31
C ASP A 151 -27.99 6.93 2.03
N THR A 152 -26.92 6.16 2.17
CA THR A 152 -26.32 5.40 1.06
C THR A 152 -27.26 4.27 0.61
N VAL A 153 -27.75 3.43 1.53
CA VAL A 153 -28.63 2.30 1.25
C VAL A 153 -29.96 2.76 0.66
N ARG A 154 -30.53 3.88 1.11
CA ARG A 154 -31.77 4.45 0.55
C ARG A 154 -31.69 4.65 -0.96
N CYS A 155 -30.50 4.95 -1.48
CA CYS A 155 -30.27 5.20 -2.90
C CYS A 155 -29.81 3.96 -3.69
N PHE A 156 -29.68 2.80 -3.02
CA PHE A 156 -29.18 1.57 -3.61
C PHE A 156 -30.17 1.01 -4.66
N PRO A 157 -29.68 0.51 -5.82
CA PRO A 157 -30.53 0.32 -7.00
C PRO A 157 -31.48 -0.88 -6.96
N THR A 158 -31.37 -1.76 -5.97
CA THR A 158 -32.19 -2.98 -5.84
C THR A 158 -32.48 -3.27 -4.36
N SER A 159 -33.32 -4.26 -4.10
CA SER A 159 -33.61 -4.70 -2.74
C SER A 159 -32.45 -5.47 -2.11
N VAL A 160 -32.23 -5.26 -0.82
CA VAL A 160 -31.13 -5.87 -0.04
C VAL A 160 -31.59 -6.35 1.33
N ASP A 161 -30.84 -7.28 1.91
CA ASP A 161 -30.90 -7.61 3.34
C ASP A 161 -29.72 -6.93 4.06
N ILE A 162 -29.98 -6.37 5.23
CA ILE A 162 -28.97 -5.64 6.02
C ILE A 162 -28.57 -6.45 7.25
N PHE A 163 -27.28 -6.63 7.42
CA PHE A 163 -26.66 -7.22 8.62
C PHE A 163 -25.84 -6.15 9.31
N VAL A 164 -26.10 -5.90 10.60
CA VAL A 164 -25.34 -4.91 11.38
C VAL A 164 -24.73 -5.56 12.61
N THR A 165 -23.41 -5.49 12.74
CA THR A 165 -22.76 -5.66 14.04
C THR A 165 -22.50 -4.31 14.66
N ALA A 166 -23.06 -4.08 15.84
CA ALA A 166 -23.06 -2.79 16.52
C ALA A 166 -22.14 -2.81 17.74
N GLY A 167 -21.33 -1.76 17.91
CA GLY A 167 -20.46 -1.61 19.07
C GLY A 167 -21.20 -1.29 20.38
N THR A 168 -22.46 -0.82 20.29
CA THR A 168 -23.32 -0.51 21.44
C THR A 168 -24.78 -0.85 21.15
N SER A 169 -25.59 -0.97 22.21
CA SER A 169 -27.05 -1.14 22.10
C SER A 169 -27.73 0.01 21.39
N ASP A 170 -27.25 1.24 21.58
CA ASP A 170 -27.82 2.44 20.95
C ASP A 170 -27.62 2.42 19.43
N ILE A 171 -26.43 2.04 18.98
CA ILE A 171 -26.14 1.86 17.55
C ILE A 171 -27.01 0.75 16.98
N GLU A 172 -27.17 -0.36 17.71
CA GLU A 172 -28.00 -1.49 17.29
C GLU A 172 -29.47 -1.07 17.10
N GLN A 173 -30.05 -0.42 18.10
CA GLN A 173 -31.43 0.04 18.08
C GLN A 173 -31.66 1.10 17.00
N ALA A 174 -30.74 2.06 16.87
CA ALA A 174 -30.79 3.07 15.80
C ALA A 174 -30.74 2.42 14.41
N SER A 175 -29.88 1.41 14.24
CA SER A 175 -29.76 0.66 12.97
C SER A 175 -31.05 -0.09 12.65
N LYS A 176 -31.57 -0.89 13.59
CA LYS A 176 -32.88 -1.58 13.46
C LYS A 176 -33.98 -0.61 13.04
N ASN A 177 -34.09 0.52 13.75
CA ASN A 177 -35.15 1.50 13.55
C ASN A 177 -35.05 2.26 12.23
N LYS A 178 -33.83 2.58 11.76
CA LYS A 178 -33.64 3.41 10.56
C LYS A 178 -33.61 2.57 9.28
N PHE A 179 -32.92 1.43 9.27
CA PHE A 179 -32.86 0.58 8.07
C PHE A 179 -34.21 -0.09 7.74
N SER A 180 -35.00 -0.47 8.75
CA SER A 180 -36.33 -1.09 8.52
C SER A 180 -37.36 -0.17 7.88
N LYS A 181 -37.09 1.15 7.86
CA LYS A 181 -37.95 2.16 7.22
C LYS A 181 -37.62 2.40 5.75
N LEU A 182 -36.60 1.74 5.20
CA LEU A 182 -36.20 1.90 3.82
C LEU A 182 -36.95 0.91 2.92
N ASP A 183 -37.60 1.43 1.88
CA ASP A 183 -38.44 0.63 0.97
C ASP A 183 -37.67 -0.49 0.23
N ASN A 184 -36.36 -0.32 0.07
CA ASN A 184 -35.49 -1.28 -0.58
C ASN A 184 -34.78 -2.24 0.40
N VAL A 185 -35.10 -2.21 1.68
CA VAL A 185 -34.56 -3.14 2.68
C VAL A 185 -35.61 -4.20 3.02
N LYS A 186 -35.31 -5.46 2.74
CA LYS A 186 -36.23 -6.60 2.96
C LYS A 186 -36.17 -7.13 4.38
N SER A 187 -34.97 -7.19 4.96
CA SER A 187 -34.77 -7.61 6.34
C SER A 187 -33.58 -6.86 6.97
N VAL A 188 -33.64 -6.70 8.29
CA VAL A 188 -32.56 -6.12 9.10
C VAL A 188 -32.24 -7.08 10.22
N LYS A 189 -31.02 -7.60 10.24
CA LYS A 189 -30.48 -8.42 11.32
C LYS A 189 -29.38 -7.66 12.01
N THR A 190 -29.39 -7.67 13.34
CA THR A 190 -28.38 -6.97 14.11
C THR A 190 -27.86 -7.83 15.26
N ALA A 191 -26.63 -7.56 15.66
CA ALA A 191 -26.00 -8.16 16.83
C ALA A 191 -25.12 -7.13 17.54
N ILE A 192 -25.17 -7.10 18.87
CA ILE A 192 -24.18 -6.37 19.67
C ILE A 192 -22.89 -7.20 19.70
N CYS A 193 -21.75 -6.55 19.50
CA CYS A 193 -20.45 -7.23 19.42
C CYS A 193 -19.45 -6.70 20.44
N GLU A 194 -18.51 -7.56 20.82
CA GLU A 194 -17.34 -7.16 21.59
C GLU A 194 -16.42 -6.28 20.74
N ASN A 195 -15.65 -5.41 21.39
CA ASN A 195 -14.56 -4.68 20.73
C ASN A 195 -13.36 -5.62 20.51
N ARG A 196 -13.55 -6.66 19.69
CA ARG A 196 -12.57 -7.73 19.44
C ARG A 196 -12.72 -8.27 18.02
N GLY A 197 -11.60 -8.44 17.33
CA GLY A 197 -11.58 -8.91 15.93
C GLY A 197 -11.74 -7.81 14.87
N ARG A 198 -11.69 -6.52 15.27
CA ARG A 198 -11.81 -5.34 14.40
C ARG A 198 -13.01 -5.43 13.46
N ASN A 199 -12.86 -5.22 12.16
CA ASN A 199 -13.97 -5.24 11.20
C ASN A 199 -14.44 -6.67 10.85
N PHE A 200 -13.55 -7.67 10.91
CA PHE A 200 -13.86 -9.05 10.50
C PHE A 200 -14.54 -9.87 11.59
N GLY A 201 -13.98 -9.88 12.79
CA GLY A 201 -14.45 -10.73 13.90
C GLY A 201 -15.95 -10.60 14.17
N PRO A 202 -16.52 -9.38 14.28
CA PRO A 202 -17.93 -9.20 14.51
C PRO A 202 -18.83 -9.96 13.53
N PHE A 203 -18.65 -9.82 12.21
CA PHE A 203 -19.55 -10.52 11.28
C PHE A 203 -19.21 -12.01 11.18
N LEU A 204 -17.93 -12.40 11.36
CA LEU A 204 -17.51 -13.80 11.34
C LEU A 204 -18.11 -14.61 12.51
N VAL A 205 -18.25 -13.99 13.68
CA VAL A 205 -18.87 -14.63 14.85
C VAL A 205 -20.38 -14.68 14.72
N ASN A 206 -21.01 -13.61 14.25
CA ASN A 206 -22.47 -13.47 14.33
C ASN A 206 -23.22 -13.95 13.08
N PHE A 207 -22.63 -13.84 11.89
CA PHE A 207 -23.38 -13.99 10.63
C PHE A 207 -22.74 -14.93 9.59
N SER A 208 -21.51 -15.43 9.80
CA SER A 208 -20.72 -16.13 8.77
C SER A 208 -21.46 -17.21 7.97
N LYS A 209 -22.08 -18.17 8.67
CA LYS A 209 -22.82 -19.27 8.04
C LYS A 209 -24.06 -18.82 7.28
N GLU A 210 -24.75 -17.81 7.79
CA GLU A 210 -25.95 -17.29 7.13
C GLU A 210 -25.61 -16.57 5.83
N LEU A 211 -24.46 -15.90 5.77
CA LEU A 211 -24.00 -15.20 4.57
C LEU A 211 -23.79 -16.16 3.39
N LEU A 212 -23.55 -17.47 3.63
CA LEU A 212 -23.44 -18.47 2.56
C LEU A 212 -24.74 -18.68 1.76
N GLU A 213 -25.89 -18.25 2.30
CA GLU A 213 -27.21 -18.32 1.66
C GLU A 213 -27.49 -17.14 0.70
N TYR A 214 -26.50 -16.28 0.48
CA TYR A 214 -26.59 -15.11 -0.38
C TYR A 214 -25.76 -15.29 -1.66
N ASP A 215 -26.22 -14.68 -2.75
CA ASP A 215 -25.48 -14.66 -4.00
C ASP A 215 -24.26 -13.72 -3.90
N LEU A 216 -24.47 -12.58 -3.22
CA LEU A 216 -23.46 -11.54 -3.02
C LEU A 216 -23.53 -10.98 -1.60
N MET A 217 -22.37 -10.63 -1.06
CA MET A 217 -22.24 -9.82 0.15
C MET A 217 -21.39 -8.58 -0.11
N CYS A 218 -21.72 -7.47 0.53
CA CYS A 218 -20.91 -6.25 0.57
C CYS A 218 -20.54 -5.94 2.02
N HIS A 219 -19.26 -6.01 2.37
CA HIS A 219 -18.79 -5.71 3.71
C HIS A 219 -18.20 -4.30 3.80
N LEU A 220 -18.69 -3.49 4.75
CA LEU A 220 -18.12 -2.20 5.12
C LEU A 220 -18.10 -2.04 6.63
N HIS A 221 -17.29 -1.09 7.10
CA HIS A 221 -17.25 -0.73 8.52
C HIS A 221 -17.08 0.77 8.74
N SER A 222 -17.45 1.23 9.93
CA SER A 222 -17.27 2.62 10.33
C SER A 222 -15.80 2.90 10.66
N LYS A 223 -14.99 3.23 9.66
CA LYS A 223 -13.59 3.61 9.82
C LYS A 223 -13.45 5.12 9.98
N LYS A 224 -12.80 5.56 11.06
CA LYS A 224 -12.22 6.91 11.18
C LYS A 224 -10.70 6.77 11.26
N SER A 225 -9.97 7.52 10.43
CA SER A 225 -8.51 7.51 10.41
C SER A 225 -7.99 8.63 11.32
N LEU A 226 -6.92 8.36 12.08
CA LEU A 226 -6.32 9.32 13.03
C LEU A 226 -4.91 9.80 12.60
N TYR A 227 -4.49 9.51 11.37
CA TYR A 227 -3.13 9.73 10.87
C TYR A 227 -2.61 11.18 10.99
N SER A 228 -3.49 12.18 11.04
CA SER A 228 -3.13 13.60 11.16
C SER A 228 -3.38 14.21 12.55
N GLY A 229 -3.68 13.38 13.55
CA GLY A 229 -4.14 13.85 14.87
C GLY A 229 -5.58 14.41 14.88
N ARG A 230 -6.29 14.34 13.75
CA ARG A 230 -7.73 14.64 13.62
C ARG A 230 -8.46 13.46 13.00
N GLU A 231 -9.71 13.25 13.40
CA GLU A 231 -10.58 12.26 12.77
C GLU A 231 -10.78 12.59 11.28
N GLN A 232 -10.46 11.63 10.42
CA GLN A 232 -10.59 11.75 8.98
C GLN A 232 -11.44 10.60 8.42
N THR A 233 -12.38 10.95 7.54
CA THR A 233 -13.29 9.99 6.88
C THR A 233 -12.95 9.77 5.42
N GLN A 234 -11.98 10.49 4.84
CA GLN A 234 -11.71 10.47 3.40
C GLN A 234 -11.46 9.06 2.85
N TRP A 235 -10.73 8.19 3.57
CA TRP A 235 -10.54 6.80 3.16
C TRP A 235 -11.86 6.01 3.18
N PHE A 236 -12.68 6.19 4.21
CA PHE A 236 -14.03 5.62 4.22
C PHE A 236 -14.87 6.18 3.07
N ASP A 237 -14.85 7.49 2.83
CA ASP A 237 -15.64 8.14 1.78
C ASP A 237 -15.22 7.62 0.39
N TYR A 238 -13.92 7.41 0.16
CA TYR A 238 -13.39 6.76 -1.03
C TYR A 238 -13.97 5.35 -1.22
N LEU A 239 -13.89 4.49 -0.20
CA LEU A 239 -14.39 3.12 -0.27
C LEU A 239 -15.92 3.10 -0.43
N ASN A 240 -16.65 3.88 0.37
CA ASN A 240 -18.11 3.96 0.31
C ASN A 240 -18.59 4.49 -1.05
N ASN A 241 -17.89 5.46 -1.64
CA ASN A 241 -18.16 5.95 -2.99
C ASN A 241 -18.17 4.78 -4.00
N PHE A 242 -17.14 3.93 -4.01
CA PHE A 242 -16.99 2.90 -5.04
C PHE A 242 -17.53 1.51 -4.66
N LEU A 243 -18.00 1.32 -3.42
CA LEU A 243 -18.65 0.09 -2.97
C LEU A 243 -20.18 0.21 -2.90
N LEU A 244 -20.75 1.33 -2.44
CA LEU A 244 -22.21 1.43 -2.20
C LEU A 244 -22.89 2.68 -2.77
N LYS A 245 -22.19 3.82 -2.86
CA LYS A 245 -22.83 5.12 -3.11
C LYS A 245 -22.89 5.50 -4.60
N ASP A 246 -21.85 5.22 -5.38
CA ASP A 246 -21.83 5.53 -6.80
C ASP A 246 -22.75 4.58 -7.58
N LYS A 247 -23.85 5.14 -8.10
CA LYS A 247 -24.86 4.36 -8.81
C LYS A 247 -24.34 3.73 -10.10
N HIS A 248 -23.41 4.36 -10.80
CA HIS A 248 -22.84 3.80 -12.03
C HIS A 248 -21.94 2.62 -11.71
N VAL A 249 -21.04 2.79 -10.73
CA VAL A 249 -20.11 1.75 -10.30
C VAL A 249 -20.87 0.58 -9.70
N VAL A 250 -21.78 0.81 -8.75
CA VAL A 250 -22.57 -0.26 -8.11
C VAL A 250 -23.39 -1.06 -9.12
N LYS A 251 -24.11 -0.40 -10.03
CA LYS A 251 -24.85 -1.12 -11.08
C LYS A 251 -23.93 -1.92 -11.99
N SER A 252 -22.72 -1.42 -12.26
CA SER A 252 -21.74 -2.14 -13.06
C SER A 252 -21.19 -3.35 -12.32
N VAL A 253 -20.88 -3.24 -11.03
CA VAL A 253 -20.47 -4.35 -10.16
C VAL A 253 -21.54 -5.45 -10.14
N LEU A 254 -22.81 -5.11 -9.92
CA LEU A 254 -23.90 -6.10 -9.90
C LEU A 254 -24.04 -6.83 -11.24
N ARG A 255 -23.94 -6.10 -12.36
CA ARG A 255 -23.99 -6.68 -13.71
C ARG A 255 -22.75 -7.50 -14.05
N LEU A 256 -21.57 -7.12 -13.55
CA LEU A 256 -20.35 -7.89 -13.74
C LEU A 256 -20.43 -9.22 -12.99
N PHE A 257 -20.90 -9.22 -11.73
CA PHE A 257 -21.19 -10.46 -11.02
C PHE A 257 -22.33 -11.27 -11.67
N ASP A 258 -23.33 -10.64 -12.28
CA ASP A 258 -24.37 -11.39 -12.98
C ASP A 258 -23.85 -12.07 -14.25
N GLY A 259 -23.08 -11.32 -15.05
CA GLY A 259 -22.59 -11.78 -16.35
C GLY A 259 -21.35 -12.68 -16.29
N ASN A 260 -20.69 -12.80 -15.14
CA ASN A 260 -19.43 -13.54 -15.01
C ASN A 260 -19.40 -14.37 -13.71
N ASP A 261 -19.62 -15.68 -13.83
CA ASP A 261 -19.61 -16.61 -12.70
C ASP A 261 -18.23 -16.75 -12.05
N GLU A 262 -17.16 -16.51 -12.81
CA GLU A 262 -15.78 -16.58 -12.33
C GLU A 262 -15.37 -15.40 -11.44
N LEU A 263 -16.08 -14.26 -11.45
CA LEU A 263 -15.73 -13.13 -10.59
C LEU A 263 -16.14 -13.40 -9.14
N GLY A 264 -15.20 -13.39 -8.19
CA GLY A 264 -15.42 -13.78 -6.81
C GLY A 264 -15.37 -12.65 -5.79
N ILE A 265 -14.52 -11.64 -5.99
CA ILE A 265 -14.35 -10.51 -5.08
C ILE A 265 -14.07 -9.21 -5.85
N TYR A 266 -14.66 -8.11 -5.38
CA TYR A 266 -14.48 -6.77 -5.93
C TYR A 266 -14.15 -5.74 -4.85
N TYR A 267 -13.22 -4.87 -5.19
CA TYR A 267 -12.87 -3.68 -4.43
C TYR A 267 -12.19 -2.66 -5.35
N PRO A 268 -12.30 -1.34 -5.10
CA PRO A 268 -11.56 -0.35 -5.87
C PRO A 268 -10.05 -0.50 -5.65
N THR A 269 -9.23 0.03 -6.56
CA THR A 269 -7.77 0.12 -6.33
C THR A 269 -7.47 0.83 -5.01
N SER A 270 -6.29 0.56 -4.42
CA SER A 270 -5.88 1.16 -3.14
C SER A 270 -6.12 2.66 -3.09
N PHE A 271 -6.57 3.15 -1.93
CA PHE A 271 -6.82 4.58 -1.73
C PHE A 271 -5.57 5.38 -2.10
N TRP A 272 -5.70 6.34 -3.02
CA TRP A 272 -4.57 6.94 -3.73
C TRP A 272 -3.53 7.63 -2.83
N MET A 273 -3.90 8.04 -1.62
CA MET A 273 -2.93 8.59 -0.65
C MET A 273 -2.16 7.55 0.17
N MET A 274 -2.55 6.28 0.08
CA MET A 274 -1.76 5.22 0.68
C MET A 274 -0.43 5.08 -0.06
N PRO A 275 0.65 4.83 0.67
CA PRO A 275 1.94 4.58 0.03
C PRO A 275 1.86 3.31 -0.82
N ALA A 276 2.62 3.27 -1.91
CA ALA A 276 2.63 2.15 -2.85
C ALA A 276 2.89 0.79 -2.18
N TRP A 277 3.70 0.79 -1.13
CA TRP A 277 4.05 -0.41 -0.38
C TRP A 277 2.95 -0.95 0.54
N VAL A 278 1.78 -0.29 0.65
CA VAL A 278 0.64 -0.81 1.43
C VAL A 278 0.22 -2.21 0.97
N ASN A 279 0.44 -2.52 -0.31
CA ASN A 279 0.20 -3.82 -0.92
C ASN A 279 1.31 -4.86 -0.65
N HIS A 280 2.17 -4.65 0.35
CA HIS A 280 3.21 -5.60 0.76
C HIS A 280 2.81 -6.36 2.03
N TRP A 281 3.34 -7.56 2.24
CA TRP A 281 3.09 -8.35 3.45
C TRP A 281 3.67 -7.73 4.73
N THR A 282 4.83 -7.09 4.62
CA THR A 282 5.57 -6.48 5.75
C THR A 282 5.72 -7.46 6.93
N CYS A 283 5.38 -7.05 8.14
CA CYS A 283 5.36 -7.90 9.33
C CYS A 283 4.19 -8.92 9.35
N ASN A 284 3.25 -8.83 8.41
CA ASN A 284 2.08 -9.71 8.36
C ASN A 284 2.35 -11.07 7.71
N LYS A 285 3.46 -11.22 6.97
CA LYS A 285 3.79 -12.49 6.28
C LYS A 285 3.86 -13.68 7.24
N ALA A 286 4.44 -13.47 8.42
CA ALA A 286 4.55 -14.51 9.44
C ALA A 286 3.17 -14.99 9.95
N PHE A 287 2.21 -14.08 10.09
CA PHE A 287 0.84 -14.43 10.46
C PHE A 287 0.07 -15.08 9.30
N ALA A 288 0.48 -14.84 8.05
CA ALA A 288 -0.14 -15.45 6.86
C ALA A 288 0.13 -16.95 6.76
N LYS A 289 1.20 -17.45 7.38
CA LYS A 289 1.63 -18.86 7.29
C LYS A 289 0.54 -19.85 7.74
N GLY A 290 -0.19 -19.52 8.81
CA GLY A 290 -1.30 -20.36 9.27
C GLY A 290 -2.44 -20.47 8.25
N PHE A 291 -2.68 -19.43 7.45
CA PHE A 291 -3.68 -19.49 6.36
C PHE A 291 -3.17 -20.24 5.14
N GLU A 292 -1.88 -20.14 4.83
CA GLU A 292 -1.24 -20.99 3.81
C GLU A 292 -1.40 -22.47 4.16
N ASP A 293 -1.14 -22.85 5.41
CA ASP A 293 -1.26 -24.23 5.85
C ASP A 293 -2.75 -24.68 5.89
N ASP A 294 -3.67 -23.82 6.35
CA ASP A 294 -5.10 -24.14 6.43
C ASP A 294 -5.80 -24.21 5.06
N TRP A 295 -5.45 -23.32 4.11
CA TRP A 295 -6.19 -23.13 2.85
C TRP A 295 -5.39 -23.44 1.59
N GLY A 296 -4.08 -23.71 1.71
CA GLY A 296 -3.19 -23.97 0.57
C GLY A 296 -3.07 -22.79 -0.40
N ILE A 297 -3.15 -21.56 0.13
CA ILE A 297 -2.92 -20.32 -0.63
C ILE A 297 -1.41 -20.10 -0.83
N ASP A 298 -1.02 -19.47 -1.94
CA ASP A 298 0.37 -19.12 -2.21
C ASP A 298 0.70 -17.73 -1.64
N ILE A 299 1.67 -17.68 -0.72
CA ILE A 299 2.17 -16.43 -0.11
C ILE A 299 3.65 -16.17 -0.44
N SER A 300 4.18 -16.81 -1.49
CA SER A 300 5.58 -16.68 -1.89
C SER A 300 5.93 -15.24 -2.27
N ASP A 301 5.05 -14.57 -3.02
CA ASP A 301 5.18 -13.17 -3.39
C ASP A 301 5.18 -12.22 -2.18
N ASN A 302 5.92 -11.12 -2.32
CA ASN A 302 6.03 -10.08 -1.30
C ASN A 302 4.92 -9.02 -1.41
N PHE A 303 4.48 -8.76 -2.64
CA PHE A 303 3.35 -7.89 -2.96
C PHE A 303 2.08 -8.72 -3.17
N VAL A 304 0.95 -8.21 -2.72
CA VAL A 304 -0.34 -8.88 -2.73
C VAL A 304 -1.48 -7.89 -2.99
N ASN A 305 -2.38 -8.25 -3.91
CA ASN A 305 -3.64 -7.55 -4.11
C ASN A 305 -4.64 -8.00 -3.05
N TYR A 306 -5.19 -7.05 -2.31
CA TYR A 306 -6.20 -7.30 -1.29
C TYR A 306 -7.07 -6.04 -1.09
N PRO A 307 -8.27 -6.16 -0.48
CA PRO A 307 -9.15 -5.02 -0.25
C PRO A 307 -8.62 -4.12 0.87
N VAL A 308 -7.67 -3.24 0.52
CA VAL A 308 -7.01 -2.32 1.46
C VAL A 308 -8.04 -1.48 2.22
N GLY A 309 -8.20 -1.77 3.50
CA GLY A 309 -9.22 -1.20 4.38
C GLY A 309 -10.27 -2.19 4.87
N GLY A 310 -10.25 -3.45 4.40
CA GLY A 310 -11.17 -4.51 4.81
C GLY A 310 -12.61 -4.30 4.34
N MET A 311 -12.83 -3.63 3.20
CA MET A 311 -14.17 -3.40 2.65
C MET A 311 -14.23 -3.83 1.19
N PHE A 312 -15.23 -4.65 0.84
CA PHE A 312 -15.30 -5.31 -0.46
C PHE A 312 -16.70 -5.85 -0.76
N TRP A 313 -16.94 -6.17 -2.03
CA TRP A 313 -17.99 -7.10 -2.45
C TRP A 313 -17.40 -8.49 -2.65
N ALA A 314 -18.14 -9.55 -2.32
CA ALA A 314 -17.75 -10.91 -2.64
C ALA A 314 -18.96 -11.78 -2.94
N ARG A 315 -18.73 -12.87 -3.68
CA ARG A 315 -19.57 -14.07 -3.59
C ARG A 315 -19.25 -14.77 -2.27
N PRO A 316 -20.21 -14.99 -1.37
CA PRO A 316 -19.97 -15.76 -0.15
C PRO A 316 -19.35 -17.15 -0.42
N LYS A 317 -19.74 -17.79 -1.52
CA LYS A 317 -19.16 -19.07 -1.98
C LYS A 317 -17.66 -18.99 -2.26
N ALA A 318 -17.15 -17.86 -2.75
CA ALA A 318 -15.72 -17.67 -3.00
C ALA A 318 -14.90 -17.52 -1.69
N LEU A 319 -15.58 -17.20 -0.58
CA LEU A 319 -15.01 -17.10 0.76
C LEU A 319 -15.41 -18.29 1.65
N LYS A 320 -15.91 -19.38 1.07
CA LYS A 320 -16.48 -20.51 1.83
C LYS A 320 -15.54 -21.03 2.93
N PRO A 321 -14.23 -21.24 2.72
CA PRO A 321 -13.36 -21.75 3.79
C PRO A 321 -13.30 -20.82 5.02
N LEU A 322 -13.43 -19.51 4.81
CA LEU A 322 -13.53 -18.53 5.89
C LEU A 322 -14.92 -18.55 6.55
N LEU A 323 -15.98 -18.48 5.75
CA LEU A 323 -17.35 -18.32 6.27
C LEU A 323 -17.94 -19.60 6.91
N ASP A 324 -17.47 -20.77 6.53
CA ASP A 324 -17.96 -22.06 7.06
C ASP A 324 -17.36 -22.38 8.44
N ARG A 325 -16.21 -21.76 8.78
CA ARG A 325 -15.55 -21.90 10.07
C ARG A 325 -16.40 -21.25 11.17
N LYS A 326 -16.56 -21.95 12.28
CA LYS A 326 -17.21 -21.42 13.48
C LYS A 326 -16.19 -20.60 14.28
N PHE A 327 -16.41 -19.29 14.36
CA PHE A 327 -15.61 -18.39 15.17
C PHE A 327 -16.33 -18.04 16.47
N THR A 328 -15.54 -17.85 17.53
CA THR A 328 -15.90 -17.13 18.75
C THR A 328 -14.96 -15.93 18.90
N TYR A 329 -15.30 -14.95 19.75
CA TYR A 329 -14.42 -13.80 19.97
C TYR A 329 -13.04 -14.20 20.50
N ASP A 330 -12.94 -15.34 21.20
CA ASP A 330 -11.67 -15.91 21.68
C ASP A 330 -10.70 -16.35 20.59
N ASN A 331 -11.19 -16.55 19.37
CA ASN A 331 -10.31 -16.84 18.23
C ASN A 331 -9.55 -15.60 17.72
N PHE A 332 -9.92 -14.39 18.16
CA PHE A 332 -9.26 -13.15 17.75
C PHE A 332 -8.40 -12.60 18.89
N PRO A 333 -7.29 -11.92 18.59
CA PRO A 333 -6.46 -11.31 19.64
C PRO A 333 -7.23 -10.18 20.35
N SER A 334 -6.93 -9.96 21.63
CA SER A 334 -7.51 -8.88 22.44
C SER A 334 -6.98 -7.51 22.01
N GLU A 335 -7.82 -6.48 22.16
CA GLU A 335 -7.39 -5.08 22.02
C GLU A 335 -6.59 -4.62 23.26
N PRO A 336 -5.70 -3.61 23.15
CA PRO A 336 -5.39 -2.85 21.94
C PRO A 336 -4.42 -3.60 21.00
N LEU A 337 -4.76 -3.63 19.72
CA LEU A 337 -3.91 -4.14 18.66
C LEU A 337 -3.03 -3.04 18.05
N PRO A 338 -1.83 -3.39 17.54
CA PRO A 338 -0.98 -2.44 16.83
C PRO A 338 -1.65 -1.97 15.52
N ASN A 339 -1.23 -0.82 14.99
CA ASN A 339 -1.79 -0.27 13.75
C ASN A 339 -1.66 -1.21 12.54
N ASP A 340 -0.62 -2.06 12.50
CA ASP A 340 -0.40 -3.14 11.54
C ASP A 340 0.33 -4.30 12.26
N GLY A 341 0.46 -5.48 11.65
CA GLY A 341 1.24 -6.59 12.23
C GLY A 341 0.45 -7.47 13.19
N SER A 342 -0.71 -7.95 12.76
CA SER A 342 -1.50 -8.91 13.55
C SER A 342 -2.18 -9.95 12.67
N TRP A 343 -2.73 -11.00 13.29
CA TRP A 343 -3.49 -12.03 12.58
C TRP A 343 -4.63 -11.45 11.72
N LEU A 344 -5.30 -10.39 12.18
CA LEU A 344 -6.40 -9.74 11.45
C LEU A 344 -5.90 -9.00 10.19
N HIS A 345 -4.71 -8.42 10.24
CA HIS A 345 -4.09 -7.77 9.10
C HIS A 345 -3.62 -8.78 8.05
N ALA A 346 -3.18 -9.96 8.48
CA ALA A 346 -2.92 -11.07 7.58
C ALA A 346 -4.22 -11.61 6.97
N LEU A 347 -5.29 -11.78 7.78
CA LEU A 347 -6.62 -12.19 7.30
C LEU A 347 -7.12 -11.26 6.18
N GLU A 348 -6.99 -9.94 6.35
CA GLU A 348 -7.36 -8.96 5.33
C GLU A 348 -6.64 -9.18 4.00
N ARG A 349 -5.32 -9.46 4.06
CA ARG A 349 -4.44 -9.63 2.89
C ARG A 349 -4.66 -10.95 2.15
N VAL A 350 -5.07 -12.00 2.86
CA VAL A 350 -5.29 -13.33 2.25
C VAL A 350 -6.63 -13.47 1.54
N LEU A 351 -7.58 -12.54 1.70
CA LEU A 351 -8.93 -12.68 1.11
C LEU A 351 -8.90 -12.87 -0.41
N GLY A 352 -8.08 -12.08 -1.11
CA GLY A 352 -7.91 -12.18 -2.55
C GLY A 352 -7.35 -13.54 -2.99
N LEU A 353 -6.30 -13.99 -2.29
CA LEU A 353 -5.65 -15.28 -2.54
C LEU A 353 -6.59 -16.46 -2.23
N LEU A 354 -7.39 -16.35 -1.17
CA LEU A 354 -8.41 -17.36 -0.84
C LEU A 354 -9.44 -17.47 -1.96
N VAL A 355 -9.93 -16.35 -2.48
CA VAL A 355 -10.89 -16.30 -3.59
C VAL A 355 -10.30 -16.94 -4.84
N GLU A 356 -9.04 -16.62 -5.18
CA GLU A 356 -8.32 -17.24 -6.30
C GLU A 356 -8.14 -18.75 -6.11
N LYS A 357 -7.81 -19.18 -4.88
CA LYS A 357 -7.69 -20.59 -4.53
C LYS A 357 -9.01 -21.35 -4.67
N GLN A 358 -10.15 -20.68 -4.48
CA GLN A 358 -11.49 -21.26 -4.71
C GLN A 358 -11.91 -21.27 -6.19
N GLY A 359 -11.03 -20.89 -7.13
CA GLY A 359 -11.27 -20.93 -8.56
C GLY A 359 -12.00 -19.68 -9.12
N TYR A 360 -12.06 -18.61 -8.33
CA TYR A 360 -12.62 -17.34 -8.78
C TYR A 360 -11.53 -16.31 -9.10
N LYS A 361 -11.90 -15.19 -9.71
CA LYS A 361 -11.05 -14.05 -10.02
C LYS A 361 -11.37 -12.87 -9.11
N GLN A 362 -10.34 -12.10 -8.82
CA GLN A 362 -10.48 -10.76 -8.29
C GLN A 362 -10.75 -9.78 -9.44
N PHE A 363 -11.49 -8.71 -9.18
CA PHE A 363 -11.60 -7.60 -10.12
C PHE A 363 -11.70 -6.26 -9.39
N PHE A 364 -11.33 -5.20 -10.09
CA PHE A 364 -11.09 -3.90 -9.49
C PHE A 364 -11.80 -2.79 -10.26
N TYR A 365 -12.03 -1.67 -9.60
CA TYR A 365 -12.38 -0.40 -10.25
C TYR A 365 -11.22 0.57 -10.10
N TYR A 366 -10.80 1.18 -11.22
CA TYR A 366 -9.74 2.19 -11.26
C TYR A 366 -10.36 3.58 -11.46
N PRO A 367 -10.51 4.39 -10.40
CA PRO A 367 -11.23 5.66 -10.48
C PRO A 367 -10.63 6.71 -11.44
N PRO A 368 -9.31 6.85 -11.63
CA PRO A 368 -8.77 7.84 -12.56
C PRO A 368 -9.28 7.70 -14.00
N GLN A 369 -9.53 6.47 -14.46
CA GLN A 369 -10.08 6.19 -15.80
C GLN A 369 -11.53 5.71 -15.79
N GLY A 370 -12.08 5.40 -14.61
CA GLY A 370 -13.43 4.90 -14.47
C GLY A 370 -13.66 3.49 -15.05
N LYS A 371 -12.62 2.66 -15.08
CA LYS A 371 -12.63 1.32 -15.69
C LYS A 371 -12.69 0.21 -14.67
N PHE A 372 -13.32 -0.90 -15.06
CA PHE A 372 -13.21 -2.18 -14.34
C PHE A 372 -12.20 -3.07 -15.05
N THR A 373 -11.50 -3.93 -14.31
CA THR A 373 -10.36 -4.69 -14.81
C THR A 373 -10.07 -5.89 -13.90
N THR A 374 -9.48 -6.96 -14.43
CA THR A 374 -8.88 -8.04 -13.62
C THR A 374 -7.38 -7.89 -13.45
N ASP A 375 -6.78 -6.87 -14.08
CA ASP A 375 -5.36 -6.57 -13.99
C ASP A 375 -4.94 -6.18 -12.57
N LYS A 376 -4.02 -6.99 -12.03
CA LYS A 376 -3.46 -6.86 -10.69
C LYS A 376 -2.29 -5.87 -10.60
N SER A 377 -1.72 -5.45 -11.74
CA SER A 377 -0.49 -4.66 -11.81
C SER A 377 -0.61 -3.23 -11.29
N SER A 378 -1.81 -2.74 -10.98
CA SER A 378 -2.02 -1.42 -10.36
C SER A 378 -1.17 -1.18 -9.11
N ILE A 379 -0.93 -2.22 -8.30
CA ILE A 379 -0.11 -2.13 -7.08
C ILE A 379 1.37 -1.86 -7.36
N SER A 380 1.80 -2.12 -8.60
CA SER A 380 3.17 -1.87 -9.05
C SER A 380 3.32 -0.57 -9.85
N ALA A 381 2.21 0.06 -10.24
CA ALA A 381 2.21 1.23 -11.12
C ALA A 381 3.05 2.41 -10.58
N ALA A 382 3.05 2.60 -9.26
CA ALA A 382 3.85 3.64 -8.61
C ALA A 382 5.38 3.42 -8.75
N TYR A 383 5.81 2.21 -9.15
CA TYR A 383 7.21 1.89 -9.39
C TYR A 383 7.63 2.04 -10.86
N PHE A 384 6.74 2.51 -11.75
CA PHE A 384 7.09 2.88 -13.12
C PHE A 384 7.42 4.38 -13.15
N LYS A 385 8.70 4.71 -13.04
CA LYS A 385 9.21 6.08 -12.90
C LYS A 385 10.55 6.24 -13.62
N SER A 386 10.83 7.43 -14.14
CA SER A 386 12.18 7.77 -14.63
C SER A 386 13.11 8.17 -13.46
N PRO A 387 14.44 8.08 -13.61
CA PRO A 387 15.39 8.51 -12.58
C PRO A 387 15.16 9.94 -12.10
N GLU A 388 14.79 10.83 -13.01
CA GLU A 388 14.51 12.24 -12.74
C GLU A 388 13.28 12.43 -11.83
N SER A 389 12.32 11.50 -11.90
CA SER A 389 11.14 11.54 -11.03
C SER A 389 11.51 11.37 -9.56
N LEU A 390 12.46 10.48 -9.24
CA LEU A 390 12.90 10.28 -7.84
C LEU A 390 13.56 11.55 -7.30
N LEU A 391 14.44 12.18 -8.09
CA LEU A 391 15.03 13.46 -7.72
C LEU A 391 13.93 14.52 -7.49
N GLY A 392 12.93 14.56 -8.36
CA GLY A 392 11.75 15.40 -8.22
C GLY A 392 11.03 15.25 -6.89
N ASP A 393 10.86 14.00 -6.45
CA ASP A 393 10.16 13.64 -5.21
C ASP A 393 10.91 14.06 -3.93
N ILE A 394 12.25 14.11 -3.97
CA ILE A 394 13.08 14.29 -2.76
C ILE A 394 13.86 15.61 -2.70
N GLN A 395 14.01 16.35 -3.80
CA GLN A 395 14.85 17.56 -3.89
C GLN A 395 14.44 18.74 -3.00
N ASN A 396 13.21 18.75 -2.48
CA ASN A 396 12.66 19.85 -1.69
C ASN A 396 12.83 19.67 -0.18
N PHE A 397 13.48 18.59 0.25
CA PHE A 397 13.80 18.33 1.65
C PHE A 397 15.20 18.85 2.00
N ASP A 398 15.38 19.33 3.23
CA ASP A 398 16.67 19.85 3.72
C ASP A 398 17.66 18.72 3.98
N ILE A 399 17.18 17.63 4.61
CA ILE A 399 17.94 16.42 4.91
C ILE A 399 17.39 15.27 4.07
N ILE A 400 18.26 14.63 3.30
CA ILE A 400 17.90 13.48 2.47
C ILE A 400 18.80 12.33 2.89
N SER A 401 18.17 11.29 3.42
CA SER A 401 18.87 10.08 3.86
C SER A 401 18.64 8.93 2.90
N PHE A 402 19.65 8.10 2.73
CA PHE A 402 19.59 6.89 1.92
C PHE A 402 19.95 5.67 2.77
N ASP A 403 19.24 4.57 2.59
CA ASP A 403 19.83 3.27 2.90
C ASP A 403 21.03 3.00 1.98
N ILE A 404 21.89 2.06 2.39
CA ILE A 404 23.09 1.74 1.63
C ILE A 404 22.86 0.56 0.69
N PHE A 405 22.48 -0.60 1.22
CA PHE A 405 22.46 -1.85 0.46
C PHE A 405 21.19 -1.96 -0.35
N ASP A 406 21.31 -2.37 -1.60
CA ASP A 406 20.21 -2.40 -2.56
C ASP A 406 19.52 -1.03 -2.78
N THR A 407 20.14 0.06 -2.31
CA THR A 407 19.67 1.45 -2.45
C THR A 407 20.65 2.35 -3.19
N VAL A 408 21.85 2.58 -2.66
CA VAL A 408 22.92 3.30 -3.40
C VAL A 408 24.05 2.37 -3.84
N LEU A 409 24.20 1.25 -3.12
CA LEU A 409 25.16 0.19 -3.35
C LEU A 409 24.42 -1.08 -3.74
N ARG A 410 24.89 -1.76 -4.77
CA ARG A 410 24.49 -3.14 -5.08
C ARG A 410 25.72 -4.04 -5.01
N ARG A 411 25.52 -5.33 -4.83
CA ARG A 411 26.60 -6.32 -4.95
C ARG A 411 26.61 -6.89 -6.36
N ASP A 412 27.74 -7.41 -6.83
CA ASP A 412 27.84 -8.14 -8.10
C ASP A 412 26.80 -9.27 -8.22
N TYR A 413 26.40 -9.84 -7.09
CA TYR A 413 25.37 -10.87 -6.99
C TYR A 413 24.35 -10.49 -5.91
N THR A 414 23.05 -10.64 -6.19
CA THR A 414 21.97 -10.46 -5.20
C THR A 414 21.93 -11.62 -4.19
N ALA A 415 23.00 -11.81 -3.43
CA ALA A 415 23.15 -12.86 -2.43
C ALA A 415 23.89 -12.30 -1.21
N PRO A 416 23.17 -11.82 -0.17
CA PRO A 416 23.77 -11.11 0.97
C PRO A 416 24.86 -11.90 1.71
N ASP A 417 24.73 -13.22 1.80
CA ASP A 417 25.68 -14.09 2.51
C ASP A 417 26.83 -14.59 1.63
N TYR A 418 26.94 -14.15 0.37
CA TYR A 418 27.95 -14.70 -0.54
C TYR A 418 29.39 -14.34 -0.16
N ALA A 419 29.62 -13.20 0.51
CA ALA A 419 30.92 -12.86 1.09
C ALA A 419 31.34 -13.86 2.19
N LYS A 420 30.39 -14.26 3.04
CA LYS A 420 30.59 -15.30 4.07
C LYS A 420 30.91 -16.64 3.41
N PHE A 421 30.19 -16.99 2.35
CA PHE A 421 30.43 -18.21 1.59
C PHE A 421 31.83 -18.25 0.97
N LYS A 422 32.28 -17.16 0.32
CA LYS A 422 33.64 -17.04 -0.24
C LYS A 422 34.71 -17.27 0.83
N LEU A 423 34.58 -16.62 1.99
CA LEU A 423 35.48 -16.87 3.10
C LEU A 423 35.41 -18.32 3.57
N GLY A 424 34.22 -18.90 3.67
CA GLY A 424 34.04 -20.32 3.99
C GLY A 424 34.83 -21.26 3.07
N LYS A 425 34.89 -20.98 1.76
CA LYS A 425 35.72 -21.77 0.81
C LYS A 425 37.20 -21.73 1.17
N ASP A 426 37.72 -20.55 1.50
CA ASP A 426 39.11 -20.44 1.90
C ASP A 426 39.38 -21.17 3.21
N LEU A 427 38.50 -21.01 4.21
CA LEU A 427 38.67 -21.62 5.52
C LEU A 427 38.57 -23.15 5.48
N VAL A 428 37.83 -23.71 4.51
CA VAL A 428 37.85 -25.14 4.22
C VAL A 428 39.19 -25.56 3.64
N ASN A 429 39.74 -24.81 2.68
CA ASN A 429 41.06 -25.09 2.12
C ASN A 429 42.18 -24.97 3.17
N GLU A 430 42.01 -24.07 4.14
CA GLU A 430 42.92 -23.88 5.29
C GLU A 430 42.71 -24.94 6.40
N GLY A 431 41.68 -25.79 6.28
CA GLY A 431 41.43 -26.91 7.21
C GLY A 431 40.65 -26.56 8.48
N PHE A 432 40.02 -25.38 8.55
CA PHE A 432 39.24 -24.95 9.72
C PHE A 432 37.79 -25.46 9.74
N PHE A 433 37.18 -25.66 8.57
CA PHE A 433 35.79 -26.09 8.43
C PHE A 433 35.64 -27.23 7.42
N GLN A 434 34.58 -28.02 7.55
CA GLN A 434 34.29 -29.16 6.66
C GLN A 434 33.65 -28.73 5.33
N SER A 435 32.86 -27.66 5.33
CA SER A 435 32.26 -27.08 4.14
C SER A 435 32.04 -25.56 4.31
N PRO A 436 31.88 -24.80 3.22
CA PRO A 436 31.57 -23.37 3.30
C PRO A 436 30.24 -23.08 4.02
N GLU A 437 29.23 -23.91 3.81
CA GLU A 437 27.91 -23.79 4.45
C GLU A 437 28.03 -23.97 5.96
N ALA A 438 28.83 -24.96 6.41
CA ALA A 438 29.08 -25.16 7.83
C ALA A 438 29.72 -23.92 8.47
N PHE A 439 30.65 -23.24 7.77
CA PHE A 439 31.18 -21.97 8.25
C PHE A 439 30.10 -20.89 8.34
N VAL A 440 29.29 -20.71 7.30
CA VAL A 440 28.20 -19.71 7.26
C VAL A 440 27.23 -19.93 8.42
N ASP A 441 26.84 -21.18 8.70
CA ASP A 441 25.96 -21.54 9.81
C ASP A 441 26.57 -21.16 11.16
N HIS A 442 27.85 -21.50 11.40
CA HIS A 442 28.54 -21.12 12.64
C HIS A 442 28.69 -19.61 12.79
N ARG A 443 29.03 -18.88 11.71
CA ARG A 443 29.13 -17.42 11.71
C ARG A 443 27.77 -16.76 11.98
N ASN A 444 26.68 -17.26 11.41
CA ASN A 444 25.33 -16.73 11.66
C ASN A 444 24.86 -17.06 13.09
N ALA A 445 25.18 -18.26 13.60
CA ALA A 445 24.89 -18.66 14.97
C ALA A 445 25.66 -17.79 15.99
N ALA A 446 26.92 -17.46 15.73
CA ALA A 446 27.73 -16.58 16.58
C ALA A 446 27.14 -15.16 16.65
N GLU A 447 26.69 -14.59 15.53
CA GLU A 447 26.03 -13.28 15.50
C GLU A 447 24.73 -13.29 16.33
N LEU A 448 23.90 -14.31 16.11
CA LEU A 448 22.66 -14.49 16.86
C LEU A 448 22.94 -14.66 18.36
N ALA A 449 23.99 -15.39 18.73
CA ALA A 449 24.39 -15.56 20.13
C ALA A 449 24.82 -14.22 20.75
N CYS A 450 25.55 -13.38 20.03
CA CYS A 450 25.91 -12.03 20.49
C CYS A 450 24.67 -11.17 20.69
N ARG A 451 23.74 -11.15 19.72
CA ARG A 451 22.47 -10.42 19.83
C ARG A 451 21.63 -10.91 21.01
N LYS A 452 21.55 -12.22 21.24
CA LYS A 452 20.86 -12.81 22.40
C LYS A 452 21.49 -12.40 23.73
N LYS A 453 22.82 -12.36 23.83
CA LYS A 453 23.52 -11.90 25.05
C LYS A 453 23.20 -10.44 25.39
N GLN A 454 22.90 -9.63 24.38
CA GLN A 454 22.49 -8.24 24.53
C GLN A 454 20.96 -8.07 24.65
N ASN A 455 20.19 -9.16 24.82
CA ASN A 455 18.72 -9.15 24.81
C ASN A 455 18.12 -8.47 23.55
N PHE A 456 18.82 -8.54 22.41
CA PHE A 456 18.49 -7.84 21.17
C PHE A 456 18.42 -6.30 21.32
N GLU A 457 19.03 -5.74 22.36
CA GLU A 457 19.21 -4.30 22.50
C GLU A 457 20.45 -3.83 21.74
N GLY A 458 20.24 -2.97 20.76
CA GLY A 458 21.30 -2.45 19.89
C GLY A 458 21.61 -3.35 18.70
N ASP A 459 22.87 -3.36 18.27
CA ASP A 459 23.34 -4.23 17.18
C ASP A 459 24.78 -4.68 17.42
N VAL A 460 25.21 -5.71 16.72
CA VAL A 460 26.52 -6.34 16.91
C VAL A 460 27.40 -6.06 15.70
N ASP A 461 28.66 -5.70 15.94
CA ASP A 461 29.62 -5.54 14.87
C ASP A 461 30.30 -6.86 14.47
N ILE A 462 30.97 -6.84 13.32
CA ILE A 462 31.62 -8.00 12.75
C ILE A 462 32.70 -8.56 13.69
N PHE A 463 33.48 -7.71 14.36
CA PHE A 463 34.57 -8.13 15.22
C PHE A 463 34.06 -8.76 16.52
N GLU A 464 32.99 -8.22 17.11
CA GLU A 464 32.27 -8.85 18.22
C GLU A 464 31.82 -10.27 17.84
N THR A 465 31.31 -10.43 16.61
CA THR A 465 30.85 -11.72 16.11
C THR A 465 32.00 -12.72 15.93
N TYR A 466 33.10 -12.30 15.30
CA TYR A 466 34.28 -13.17 15.11
C TYR A 466 34.99 -13.48 16.42
N HIS A 467 34.98 -12.56 17.39
CA HIS A 467 35.48 -12.83 18.74
C HIS A 467 34.66 -13.93 19.42
N ALA A 468 33.33 -13.89 19.32
CA ALA A 468 32.47 -14.96 19.84
C ALA A 468 32.72 -16.30 19.14
N LEU A 469 32.90 -16.29 17.81
CA LEU A 469 33.23 -17.49 17.03
C LEU A 469 34.59 -18.07 17.43
N ALA A 470 35.60 -17.21 17.66
CA ALA A 470 36.92 -17.63 18.14
C ALA A 470 36.84 -18.37 19.47
N ILE A 471 36.04 -17.87 20.42
CA ILE A 471 35.81 -18.54 21.71
C ILE A 471 35.13 -19.90 21.50
N GLU A 472 34.06 -19.97 20.70
CA GLU A 472 33.32 -21.20 20.42
C GLU A 472 34.23 -22.27 19.79
N LYS A 473 35.03 -21.88 18.81
CA LYS A 473 35.88 -22.78 18.01
C LYS A 473 37.28 -22.98 18.58
N LYS A 474 37.61 -22.31 19.69
CA LYS A 474 38.95 -22.30 20.31
C LYS A 474 40.05 -21.88 19.32
N ILE A 475 39.76 -20.84 18.54
CA ILE A 475 40.66 -20.27 17.54
C ILE A 475 41.34 -19.04 18.14
N ASP A 476 42.58 -18.78 17.73
CA ASP A 476 43.28 -17.56 18.11
C ASP A 476 42.45 -16.32 17.71
N PRO A 477 42.15 -15.39 18.65
CA PRO A 477 41.41 -14.17 18.35
C PRO A 477 42.01 -13.34 17.20
N LEU A 478 43.33 -13.35 17.02
CA LEU A 478 43.99 -12.62 15.93
C LEU A 478 43.68 -13.24 14.56
N ILE A 479 43.58 -14.57 14.49
CA ILE A 479 43.18 -15.29 13.27
C ILE A 479 41.72 -14.94 12.93
N ALA A 480 40.82 -14.99 13.92
CA ALA A 480 39.42 -14.65 13.69
C ALA A 480 39.21 -13.17 13.32
N GLN A 481 40.03 -12.26 13.86
CA GLN A 481 40.04 -10.86 13.42
C GLN A 481 40.44 -10.73 11.95
N ASN A 482 41.44 -11.48 11.49
CA ASN A 482 41.82 -11.52 10.08
C ASN A 482 40.68 -12.08 9.20
N TRP A 483 39.92 -13.07 9.69
CA TRP A 483 38.75 -13.58 8.99
C TRP A 483 37.66 -12.50 8.81
N ALA A 484 37.40 -11.71 9.84
CA ALA A 484 36.48 -10.57 9.76
C ALA A 484 36.89 -9.57 8.66
N GLU A 485 38.18 -9.28 8.56
CA GLU A 485 38.72 -8.40 7.52
C GLU A 485 38.60 -9.00 6.12
N ARG A 486 38.81 -10.31 5.97
CA ARG A 486 38.66 -11.04 4.70
C ARG A 486 37.21 -11.11 4.23
N GLU A 487 36.25 -11.37 5.14
CA GLU A 487 34.81 -11.32 4.83
C GLU A 487 34.44 -9.94 4.27
N PHE A 488 34.83 -8.87 4.97
CA PHE A 488 34.62 -7.50 4.49
C PHE A 488 35.32 -7.25 3.15
N GLY A 489 36.54 -7.78 2.96
CA GLY A 489 37.29 -7.68 1.71
C GLY A 489 36.52 -8.24 0.51
N TYR A 490 35.89 -9.41 0.67
CA TYR A 490 35.05 -10.00 -0.38
C TYR A 490 33.82 -9.16 -0.70
N ASP A 491 33.14 -8.64 0.31
CA ASP A 491 31.96 -7.80 0.11
C ASP A 491 32.34 -6.44 -0.52
N LEU A 492 33.49 -5.88 -0.09
CA LEU A 492 34.07 -4.68 -0.69
C LEU A 492 34.45 -4.93 -2.16
N GLU A 493 35.02 -6.07 -2.52
CA GLU A 493 35.35 -6.46 -3.90
C GLU A 493 34.08 -6.47 -4.78
N MET A 494 32.99 -7.05 -4.27
CA MET A 494 31.72 -7.19 -4.99
C MET A 494 30.85 -5.92 -5.00
N ALA A 495 31.17 -4.91 -4.17
CA ALA A 495 30.40 -3.68 -4.10
C ALA A 495 30.47 -2.88 -5.41
N GLN A 496 29.30 -2.55 -5.97
CA GLN A 496 29.09 -1.76 -7.18
C GLN A 496 28.14 -0.58 -6.89
N PRO A 497 28.28 0.53 -7.62
CA PRO A 497 27.31 1.62 -7.55
C PRO A 497 25.95 1.21 -8.17
N LYS A 498 24.88 1.79 -7.63
CA LYS A 498 23.67 2.08 -8.39
C LYS A 498 23.85 3.48 -8.99
N ASP A 499 24.44 3.55 -10.18
CA ASP A 499 24.96 4.79 -10.79
C ASP A 499 23.94 5.93 -10.81
N GLU A 500 22.68 5.62 -11.10
CA GLU A 500 21.58 6.57 -11.16
C GLU A 500 21.33 7.22 -9.79
N ILE A 501 21.39 6.43 -8.71
CA ILE A 501 21.19 6.91 -7.35
C ILE A 501 22.42 7.66 -6.85
N VAL A 502 23.64 7.18 -7.17
CA VAL A 502 24.88 7.90 -6.87
C VAL A 502 24.86 9.29 -7.53
N LYS A 503 24.45 9.38 -8.80
CA LYS A 503 24.27 10.67 -9.50
C LYS A 503 23.28 11.58 -8.76
N ILE A 504 22.14 11.04 -8.33
CA ILE A 504 21.14 11.80 -7.56
C ILE A 504 21.74 12.34 -6.26
N VAL A 505 22.53 11.55 -5.51
CA VAL A 505 23.21 12.00 -4.29
C VAL A 505 24.10 13.22 -4.57
N HIS A 506 24.91 13.18 -5.63
CA HIS A 506 25.78 14.29 -6.03
C HIS A 506 25.00 15.54 -6.40
N GLU A 507 23.92 15.38 -7.15
CA GLU A 507 23.06 16.48 -7.58
C GLU A 507 22.33 17.14 -6.41
N LEU A 508 21.86 16.35 -5.45
CA LEU A 508 21.24 16.87 -4.22
C LEU A 508 22.23 17.66 -3.37
N ASN A 509 23.46 17.16 -3.19
CA ASN A 509 24.50 17.90 -2.48
C ASN A 509 24.85 19.21 -3.21
N ALA A 510 24.95 19.19 -4.54
CA ALA A 510 25.19 20.41 -5.34
C ALA A 510 24.08 21.46 -5.19
N ARG A 511 22.86 21.02 -4.86
CA ARG A 511 21.70 21.88 -4.53
C ARG A 511 21.66 22.30 -3.05
N GLY A 512 22.71 22.01 -2.28
CA GLY A 512 22.85 22.40 -0.88
C GLY A 512 22.04 21.55 0.10
N ARG A 513 21.71 20.30 -0.25
CA ARG A 513 21.00 19.37 0.65
C ARG A 513 21.97 18.59 1.53
N ASP A 514 21.57 18.35 2.78
CA ASP A 514 22.35 17.55 3.72
C ASP A 514 22.16 16.06 3.43
N ILE A 515 23.23 15.38 3.00
CA ILE A 515 23.20 13.96 2.64
C ILE A 515 23.49 13.08 3.86
N TRP A 516 22.61 12.13 4.13
CA TRP A 516 22.74 11.15 5.20
C TRP A 516 22.73 9.72 4.64
N PHE A 517 23.51 8.83 5.24
CA PHE A 517 23.45 7.39 4.99
C PHE A 517 23.11 6.67 6.29
N ILE A 518 22.09 5.82 6.25
CA ILE A 518 21.54 5.13 7.42
C ILE A 518 21.36 3.66 7.06
N THR A 519 22.17 2.78 7.66
CA THR A 519 22.19 1.35 7.30
C THR A 519 22.11 0.46 8.53
N ASP A 520 21.38 -0.65 8.39
CA ASP A 520 21.39 -1.75 9.34
C ASP A 520 22.39 -2.81 8.85
N ILE A 521 23.59 -2.84 9.42
CA ILE A 521 24.63 -3.81 9.06
C ILE A 521 25.67 -4.00 10.16
N TYR A 522 26.27 -5.19 10.19
CA TYR A 522 27.32 -5.59 11.12
C TYR A 522 28.72 -5.03 10.81
N TYR A 523 28.97 -4.41 9.65
CA TYR A 523 30.25 -3.76 9.37
C TYR A 523 30.41 -2.47 10.17
N THR A 524 31.64 -2.05 10.42
CA THR A 524 31.94 -0.80 11.12
C THR A 524 31.76 0.43 10.22
N LYS A 525 31.68 1.62 10.83
CA LYS A 525 31.57 2.90 10.13
C LYS A 525 32.75 3.14 9.20
N GLU A 526 33.95 2.70 9.57
CA GLU A 526 35.14 2.81 8.71
C GLU A 526 35.02 1.92 7.47
N GLN A 527 34.58 0.67 7.66
CA GLN A 527 34.33 -0.30 6.59
C GLN A 527 33.26 0.22 5.61
N ILE A 528 32.13 0.70 6.12
CA ILE A 528 31.07 1.29 5.30
C ILE A 528 31.55 2.55 4.58
N SER A 529 32.36 3.40 5.23
CA SER A 529 32.95 4.57 4.56
C SER A 529 33.89 4.17 3.41
N LYS A 530 34.61 3.05 3.52
CA LYS A 530 35.42 2.49 2.41
C LYS A 530 34.52 2.06 1.25
N MET A 531 33.40 1.40 1.52
CA MET A 531 32.43 1.00 0.49
C MET A 531 31.81 2.21 -0.22
N LEU A 532 31.35 3.22 0.52
CA LEU A 532 30.79 4.46 -0.05
C LEU A 532 31.79 5.18 -0.97
N ARG A 533 33.06 5.27 -0.55
CA ARG A 533 34.12 5.81 -1.42
C ARG A 533 34.34 4.98 -2.68
N LYS A 534 34.34 3.64 -2.57
CA LYS A 534 34.52 2.73 -3.72
C LYS A 534 33.43 2.95 -4.77
N ILE A 535 32.17 3.13 -4.35
CA ILE A 535 31.06 3.35 -5.28
C ILE A 535 30.94 4.81 -5.77
N GLY A 536 31.90 5.68 -5.45
CA GLY A 536 31.96 7.04 -5.98
C GLY A 536 31.20 8.10 -5.18
N ILE A 537 30.86 7.86 -3.90
CA ILE A 537 30.37 8.92 -3.01
C ILE A 537 31.56 9.79 -2.58
N SER A 538 31.66 10.98 -3.17
CA SER A 538 32.72 11.98 -2.88
C SER A 538 32.19 13.29 -2.27
N VAL A 539 30.91 13.33 -1.88
CA VAL A 539 30.28 14.47 -1.20
C VAL A 539 30.42 14.37 0.32
N PRO A 540 30.34 15.49 1.07
CA PRO A 540 30.16 15.43 2.51
C PRO A 540 28.87 14.70 2.89
N TYR A 541 28.92 13.84 3.91
CA TYR A 541 27.75 13.12 4.40
C TYR A 541 27.78 12.85 5.91
N THR A 542 26.59 12.65 6.48
CA THR A 542 26.43 12.05 7.81
C THR A 542 26.21 10.55 7.67
N LEU A 543 26.98 9.73 8.40
CA LEU A 543 26.86 8.27 8.35
C LEU A 543 26.43 7.69 9.70
N LEU A 544 25.33 6.96 9.69
CA LEU A 544 24.74 6.23 10.81
C LEU A 544 24.73 4.73 10.48
N VAL A 545 25.57 3.96 11.17
CA VAL A 545 25.68 2.51 10.99
C VAL A 545 25.20 1.83 12.27
N SER A 546 24.30 0.86 12.14
CA SER A 546 23.63 0.24 13.28
C SER A 546 24.58 -0.39 14.30
N SER A 547 25.60 -1.09 13.83
CA SER A 547 26.64 -1.74 14.65
C SER A 547 27.47 -0.73 15.47
N ASP A 548 27.76 0.45 14.93
CA ASP A 548 28.56 1.49 15.60
C ASP A 548 27.76 2.25 16.65
N ILE A 549 26.52 2.65 16.32
CA ILE A 549 25.71 3.46 17.24
C ILE A 549 24.74 2.64 18.09
N LYS A 550 24.75 1.31 17.90
CA LYS A 550 23.90 0.33 18.60
C LYS A 550 22.41 0.70 18.48
N LYS A 551 21.96 0.99 17.25
CA LYS A 551 20.55 1.33 16.91
C LYS A 551 20.18 0.76 15.55
N ARG A 552 19.00 0.16 15.43
CA ARG A 552 18.55 -0.49 14.19
C ARG A 552 17.26 0.13 13.67
N LYS A 553 17.12 0.17 12.34
CA LYS A 553 15.90 0.61 11.64
C LYS A 553 14.76 -0.39 11.86
N ASP A 554 15.04 -1.69 11.80
CA ASP A 554 14.03 -2.74 11.92
C ASP A 554 13.38 -2.88 13.31
N THR A 555 14.06 -2.39 14.36
CA THR A 555 13.53 -2.26 15.73
C THR A 555 12.97 -0.86 16.02
N GLY A 556 13.09 0.09 15.09
CA GLY A 556 12.68 1.49 15.25
C GLY A 556 13.61 2.35 16.12
N THR A 557 14.63 1.78 16.76
CA THR A 557 15.56 2.52 17.64
C THR A 557 16.38 3.54 16.84
N MET A 558 16.74 3.23 15.59
CA MET A 558 17.38 4.18 14.67
C MET A 558 16.44 5.34 14.34
N TRP A 559 15.19 5.07 14.01
CA TRP A 559 14.22 6.10 13.62
C TRP A 559 13.87 7.04 14.77
N LYS A 560 13.74 6.52 15.99
CA LYS A 560 13.61 7.35 17.20
C LYS A 560 14.78 8.32 17.35
N TYR A 561 15.99 7.86 17.10
CA TYR A 561 17.20 8.68 17.17
C TYR A 561 17.27 9.74 16.05
N VAL A 562 16.97 9.33 14.82
CA VAL A 562 16.90 10.23 13.66
C VAL A 562 15.84 11.30 13.87
N LYS A 563 14.63 10.94 14.29
CA LYS A 563 13.54 11.89 14.58
C LYS A 563 13.96 12.94 15.60
N SER A 564 14.57 12.51 16.71
CA SER A 564 15.07 13.44 17.74
C SER A 564 16.14 14.40 17.20
N ARG A 565 16.97 13.96 16.26
CA ARG A 565 17.98 14.84 15.62
C ARG A 565 17.34 15.80 14.63
N VAL A 566 16.46 15.33 13.77
CA VAL A 566 15.74 16.15 12.78
C VAL A 566 14.94 17.24 13.48
N ASP A 567 14.23 16.90 14.56
CA ASP A 567 13.43 17.88 15.33
C ASP A 567 14.31 18.97 15.95
N LYS A 568 15.48 18.60 16.48
CA LYS A 568 16.44 19.58 17.03
C LYS A 568 17.03 20.49 15.96
N LEU A 569 17.08 20.05 14.71
CA LEU A 569 17.59 20.83 13.59
C LEU A 569 16.50 21.71 12.95
N GLU A 570 15.22 21.48 13.27
CA GLU A 570 14.08 22.17 12.66
C GLU A 570 14.08 22.08 11.12
N LYS A 571 14.59 20.97 10.58
CA LYS A 571 14.74 20.73 9.15
C LYS A 571 13.73 19.71 8.65
N SER A 572 13.32 19.86 7.39
CA SER A 572 12.56 18.82 6.69
C SER A 572 13.45 17.60 6.39
N PHE A 573 12.88 16.40 6.44
CA PHE A 573 13.60 15.14 6.28
C PHE A 573 12.83 14.16 5.40
N ILE A 574 13.57 13.44 4.54
CA ILE A 574 13.06 12.28 3.80
C ILE A 574 14.09 11.15 3.75
N HIS A 575 13.61 9.91 3.79
CA HIS A 575 14.42 8.70 3.65
C HIS A 575 14.11 7.94 2.37
N VAL A 576 15.15 7.45 1.69
CA VAL A 576 15.04 6.58 0.51
C VAL A 576 15.63 5.21 0.87
N GLY A 577 14.87 4.13 0.70
CA GLY A 577 15.35 2.78 0.99
C GLY A 577 14.51 1.69 0.34
N ASP A 578 15.10 0.51 0.22
CA ASP A 578 14.55 -0.64 -0.51
C ASP A 578 13.73 -1.60 0.36
N ASN A 579 13.91 -1.53 1.69
CA ASN A 579 13.21 -2.43 2.60
C ASN A 579 11.88 -1.83 3.03
N VAL A 580 10.78 -2.37 2.48
CA VAL A 580 9.42 -1.90 2.80
C VAL A 580 9.17 -1.71 4.30
N ARG A 581 9.63 -2.65 5.14
CA ARG A 581 9.33 -2.60 6.57
C ARG A 581 10.22 -1.60 7.29
N SER A 582 11.54 -1.77 7.21
CA SER A 582 12.48 -0.98 8.00
C SER A 582 12.67 0.43 7.47
N ASP A 583 12.67 0.65 6.16
CA ASP A 583 12.91 1.96 5.54
C ASP A 583 11.62 2.75 5.30
N ALA A 584 10.51 2.06 5.07
CA ALA A 584 9.24 2.70 4.71
C ALA A 584 8.24 2.71 5.88
N GLN A 585 7.77 1.54 6.30
CA GLN A 585 6.74 1.42 7.34
C GLN A 585 7.19 2.01 8.68
N ILE A 586 8.27 1.48 9.27
CA ILE A 586 8.70 1.91 10.61
C ILE A 586 9.18 3.36 10.57
N CYS A 587 9.86 3.80 9.51
CA CYS A 587 10.22 5.20 9.31
C CYS A 587 8.98 6.13 9.35
N GLY A 588 7.93 5.76 8.61
CA GLY A 588 6.65 6.46 8.60
C GLY A 588 5.91 6.44 9.94
N ASP A 589 6.00 5.35 10.72
CA ASP A 589 5.40 5.23 12.05
C ASP A 589 5.99 6.26 13.05
N PHE A 590 7.22 6.73 12.82
CA PHE A 590 7.84 7.83 13.58
C PHE A 590 7.54 9.23 13.00
N GLY A 591 6.67 9.33 12.00
CA GLY A 591 6.27 10.58 11.35
C GLY A 591 7.34 11.16 10.40
N LEU A 592 8.30 10.35 9.96
CA LEU A 592 9.32 10.74 8.99
C LEU A 592 8.85 10.42 7.57
N GLN A 593 9.10 11.33 6.62
CA GLN A 593 8.77 11.08 5.21
C GLN A 593 9.71 10.03 4.62
N ASN A 594 9.19 9.20 3.72
CA ASN A 594 9.96 8.17 3.04
C ASN A 594 9.52 7.94 1.59
N VAL A 595 10.45 7.45 0.78
CA VAL A 595 10.23 6.90 -0.55
C VAL A 595 10.79 5.50 -0.58
N HIS A 596 9.89 4.53 -0.73
CA HIS A 596 10.28 3.15 -1.00
C HIS A 596 10.68 2.99 -2.47
N ILE A 597 11.81 2.33 -2.70
CA ILE A 597 12.29 1.91 -4.01
C ILE A 597 12.32 0.38 -4.07
N LEU A 598 12.23 -0.25 -5.23
CA LEU A 598 12.24 -1.72 -5.26
C LEU A 598 13.64 -2.28 -4.99
N ASN A 599 13.73 -3.25 -4.09
CA ASN A 599 14.90 -4.12 -4.07
C ASN A 599 14.94 -4.99 -5.35
N PRO A 600 16.12 -5.50 -5.74
CA PRO A 600 16.29 -6.25 -6.98
C PRO A 600 15.36 -7.46 -7.14
N LEU A 601 15.07 -8.20 -6.06
CA LEU A 601 14.22 -9.39 -6.10
C LEU A 601 12.74 -9.04 -6.29
N ASP A 602 12.25 -8.03 -5.59
CA ASP A 602 10.87 -7.57 -5.77
C ASP A 602 10.66 -7.01 -7.18
N LYS A 603 11.64 -6.26 -7.71
CA LYS A 603 11.60 -5.81 -9.11
C LYS A 603 11.58 -6.99 -10.07
N TRP A 604 12.43 -8.00 -9.85
CA TRP A 604 12.48 -9.22 -10.67
C TRP A 604 11.14 -9.96 -10.70
N ARG A 605 10.49 -10.11 -9.54
CA ARG A 605 9.18 -10.76 -9.42
C ARG A 605 8.05 -9.94 -10.05
N ILE A 606 8.03 -8.62 -9.83
CA ILE A 606 7.04 -7.73 -10.47
C ILE A 606 7.17 -7.77 -12.00
N ALA A 607 8.39 -7.95 -12.52
CA ALA A 607 8.63 -8.16 -13.96
C ALA A 607 8.15 -9.53 -14.48
N ASN A 608 7.55 -10.37 -13.62
CA ASN A 608 7.10 -11.71 -13.93
C ASN A 608 8.23 -12.62 -14.49
N LEU A 609 9.45 -12.42 -14.00
CA LEU A 609 10.59 -13.26 -14.32
C LEU A 609 10.66 -14.46 -13.35
N ALA A 610 11.16 -15.59 -13.83
CA ALA A 610 11.19 -16.83 -13.06
C ALA A 610 11.96 -16.66 -11.73
N ASP A 611 11.38 -17.15 -10.64
CA ASP A 611 12.02 -17.13 -9.33
C ASP A 611 13.05 -18.26 -9.24
N TYR A 612 14.29 -17.90 -8.92
CA TYR A 612 15.39 -18.84 -8.80
C TYR A 612 15.94 -18.79 -7.39
N LYS A 613 16.02 -19.95 -6.75
CA LYS A 613 16.67 -20.05 -5.44
C LYS A 613 18.16 -19.75 -5.60
N LEU A 614 18.63 -18.72 -4.90
CA LEU A 614 20.04 -18.36 -4.82
C LEU A 614 20.72 -19.10 -3.67
N ASP A 615 20.53 -20.42 -3.64
CA ASP A 615 20.95 -21.33 -2.56
C ASP A 615 22.25 -22.08 -2.86
N ASN A 616 22.82 -21.92 -4.05
CA ASN A 616 24.08 -22.50 -4.45
C ASN A 616 24.86 -21.55 -5.39
N GLU A 617 26.17 -21.77 -5.48
CA GLU A 617 27.09 -20.89 -6.22
C GLU A 617 26.79 -20.82 -7.73
N GLU A 618 26.34 -21.92 -8.35
CA GLU A 618 25.94 -21.93 -9.76
C GLU A 618 24.77 -20.98 -10.02
N ASN A 619 23.72 -21.06 -9.20
CA ASN A 619 22.57 -20.16 -9.27
C ASN A 619 22.93 -18.71 -8.93
N ILE A 620 23.81 -18.49 -7.95
CA ILE A 620 24.30 -17.14 -7.61
C ILE A 620 25.02 -16.52 -8.82
N PHE A 621 25.90 -17.28 -9.47
CA PHE A 621 26.64 -16.78 -10.64
C PHE A 621 25.74 -16.52 -11.85
N LYS A 622 24.81 -17.43 -12.13
CA LYS A 622 23.91 -17.32 -13.27
C LYS A 622 22.86 -16.25 -13.05
N TRP A 623 22.10 -16.35 -11.96
CA TRP A 623 20.90 -15.53 -11.73
C TRP A 623 21.18 -14.35 -10.82
N GLY A 624 22.00 -14.51 -9.77
CA GLY A 624 22.32 -13.42 -8.85
C GLY A 624 22.92 -12.19 -9.53
N LYS A 625 23.75 -12.38 -10.57
CA LYS A 625 24.30 -11.28 -11.37
C LYS A 625 23.26 -10.61 -12.27
N LEU A 626 22.37 -11.39 -12.88
CA LEU A 626 21.29 -10.87 -13.70
C LEU A 626 20.30 -10.06 -12.86
N ILE A 627 19.91 -10.59 -11.69
CA ILE A 627 19.02 -9.91 -10.74
C ILE A 627 19.67 -8.60 -10.25
N SER A 628 20.95 -8.62 -9.87
CA SER A 628 21.66 -7.40 -9.45
C SER A 628 21.69 -6.34 -10.53
N ASN A 629 21.99 -6.73 -11.78
CA ASN A 629 21.99 -5.81 -12.91
C ASN A 629 20.60 -5.27 -13.23
N PHE A 630 19.57 -6.13 -13.19
CA PHE A 630 18.18 -5.73 -13.40
C PHE A 630 17.67 -4.79 -12.29
N GLY A 631 18.13 -4.98 -11.06
CA GLY A 631 17.83 -4.12 -9.91
C GLY A 631 18.73 -2.90 -9.78
N ARG A 632 19.59 -2.60 -10.77
CA ARG A 632 20.49 -1.43 -10.75
C ARG A 632 19.69 -0.15 -10.56
N TYR A 633 18.71 0.09 -11.43
CA TYR A 633 17.73 1.14 -11.24
C TYR A 633 16.50 0.55 -10.51
N PRO A 634 16.02 1.15 -9.42
CA PRO A 634 15.02 0.50 -8.57
C PRO A 634 13.56 0.76 -9.01
N PHE A 635 13.36 1.41 -10.15
CA PHE A 635 12.06 1.60 -10.78
C PHE A 635 12.05 0.94 -12.17
N PHE A 636 10.86 0.77 -12.74
CA PHE A 636 10.65 0.39 -14.13
C PHE A 636 10.62 1.64 -15.03
N GLY A 637 11.14 1.51 -16.25
CA GLY A 637 11.18 2.60 -17.23
C GLY A 637 12.57 2.91 -17.81
N GLU A 638 13.58 2.14 -17.42
CA GLU A 638 14.93 2.14 -18.02
C GLU A 638 15.01 1.41 -19.37
#